data_AF-A0A3B9IVL6-F1
#
_entry.id   AF-A0A3B9IVL6-F1
#
_cell.length_a   1.000
_cell.length_b   1.000
_cell.length_c   1.000
_cell.angle_alpha   90.00
_cell.angle_beta   90.00
_cell.angle_gamma   90.00
#
_symmetry.space_group_name_H-M   'P 1'
#
loop_
_entity.id
_entity.type
_entity.pdbx_description
1 polymer ?
#
loop_
_entity_poly.entity_id
_entity_poly.type
_entity_poly.pdbx_seq_one_letter_code
_entity_poly.pdbx_strand_id
1 'polypeptide(L)'
;MSIFDLSKTPPELSHDWKVFQQFVGNIGAFTYIAAQKSAYLDDAACRMLSCRSGKLNEFEFFNLLEKISKSPVEGQKHIYRFIDNNKIRYIKMNIYESSDEWLGFVQDFTRFFSNTSDRSSMIEYDPVTRLLSYPSFSQKIKKIINDSGQSCLATLYINGIEKLGSFLTVDSTNSCIASVAETIKSYSNDNVIVGTKSNYEIFVFFRNCDKMQINNLLNSMDEAVQKCVLTDDFGEIIDISDKSRLSLSIGCSSYPDEATDFNMLVNYSEFALYEARSDRRHVINWFSEENYIREKDAYKNAQIFAKIVQENLLTYYLQPIVETTTGNIVAYEALMRTVGDIKMTPKQILTIASNQNNLYAVERLTFFNTMKLLSDNQQVFKNRKLFINSMSDYLLTDEDFNELYLTFGELLEKTVIEVVEDNDATPQAIETIKKRLGFTHSQLAIDDYGTGYSNSSNLLKYRPDFVKIDRSLITDIHNDLKKQQLVTQIIEFCHDNQIQSLAEGVETAQELRTVIRLGVDLIQGYYTSKPKPLFLESIAKDIKDEIIRTNLEIRPDGAKKIYAARNDTEIDILKLALEKYTDIHIYQSKLTITGDPDKPVKMNIAIMDNHSCELNLKNVNIVSGNSRPTISVGEYARLVLNVSKTNKLGYSGIYVPMGSQFELGGKGTLTIDSYASEGIGIGNDYDHGYGDITVNMQGTLEIIGNSTQVVCIGGGYNDDDSEINLVSGKINIYMHCHNGLAIGSFNGDANIDISEKCKLDMTVSGIKATGIGSCKGIASITSSADITMSCTGSLVVGMGVLEDGEGSVIVKNGKISMKMRCAKQTCIGTKNGSVNTKIKNAQIFIDSEGDEATGIGDASGSGSVSIADSDINISMLVGNPTDIGSGSGEVTIQNSTVNSLVNNKRILHN
;
A
#
# COMPACT_ATOMS: atom_id res chain seq x y z
N MET A 1 19.48 -47.88 25.04
CA MET A 1 19.83 -48.67 26.25
C MET A 1 18.52 -49.08 26.90
N SER A 2 18.31 -50.37 27.15
CA SER A 2 17.11 -50.84 27.85
C SER A 2 17.31 -50.70 29.36
N ILE A 3 16.32 -50.14 30.07
CA ILE A 3 16.37 -49.93 31.53
C ILE A 3 16.27 -51.26 32.27
N PHE A 4 15.47 -52.17 31.73
CA PHE A 4 15.38 -53.56 32.18
C PHE A 4 16.03 -54.46 31.14
N ASP A 5 16.87 -55.38 31.59
CA ASP A 5 17.37 -56.49 30.80
C ASP A 5 16.26 -57.56 30.72
N LEU A 6 15.50 -57.50 29.64
CA LEU A 6 14.35 -58.37 29.37
C LEU A 6 14.78 -59.78 28.92
N SER A 7 16.08 -60.02 28.71
CA SER A 7 16.61 -61.36 28.40
C SER A 7 16.70 -62.28 29.62
N LYS A 8 16.48 -61.73 30.83
CA LYS A 8 16.49 -62.45 32.11
C LYS A 8 15.08 -62.63 32.66
N THR A 9 14.87 -63.72 33.40
CA THR A 9 13.57 -64.04 34.00
C THR A 9 13.72 -64.32 35.50
N PRO A 10 13.32 -63.40 36.40
CA PRO A 10 12.62 -62.13 36.11
C PRO A 10 13.55 -61.06 35.49
N PRO A 11 12.99 -60.05 34.79
CA PRO A 11 13.76 -58.93 34.24
C PRO A 11 14.57 -58.24 35.33
N GLU A 12 15.86 -57.99 35.06
CA GLU A 12 16.75 -57.30 36.00
C GLU A 12 17.05 -55.88 35.51
N LEU A 13 17.30 -54.95 36.42
CA LEU A 13 17.73 -53.60 36.06
C LEU A 13 19.12 -53.64 35.40
N SER A 14 19.28 -52.88 34.30
CA SER A 14 20.56 -52.75 33.60
C SER A 14 21.60 -52.08 34.49
N HIS A 15 22.88 -52.38 34.24
CA HIS A 15 23.99 -51.83 35.02
C HIS A 15 24.01 -50.30 34.96
N ASP A 16 23.83 -49.73 33.76
CA ASP A 16 23.80 -48.29 33.53
C ASP A 16 22.68 -47.60 34.30
N TRP A 17 21.49 -48.23 34.41
CA TRP A 17 20.39 -47.69 35.20
C TRP A 17 20.67 -47.72 36.70
N LYS A 18 21.30 -48.80 37.20
CA LYS A 18 21.69 -48.89 38.62
C LYS A 18 22.73 -47.83 38.98
N VAL A 19 23.65 -47.50 38.07
CA VAL A 19 24.62 -46.40 38.25
C VAL A 19 23.89 -45.06 38.19
N PHE A 20 23.05 -44.82 37.19
CA PHE A 20 22.24 -43.60 37.06
C PHE A 20 21.39 -43.29 38.32
N GLN A 21 20.74 -44.30 38.93
CA GLN A 21 19.95 -44.12 40.15
C GLN A 21 20.77 -43.76 41.39
N GLN A 22 22.08 -44.04 41.42
CA GLN A 22 22.94 -43.57 42.51
C GLN A 22 23.19 -42.06 42.45
N PHE A 23 23.09 -41.46 41.26
CA PHE A 23 23.25 -40.02 41.05
C PHE A 23 21.90 -39.27 41.07
N VAL A 24 20.83 -39.88 40.55
CA VAL A 24 19.50 -39.26 40.42
C VAL A 24 18.47 -40.02 41.27
N GLY A 25 18.53 -39.83 42.60
CA GLY A 25 17.76 -40.62 43.57
C GLY A 25 16.24 -40.35 43.63
N ASN A 26 15.71 -39.43 42.82
CA ASN A 26 14.30 -39.03 42.79
C ASN A 26 13.53 -39.52 41.54
N ILE A 27 14.13 -40.37 40.70
CA ILE A 27 13.48 -40.99 39.54
C ILE A 27 13.44 -42.51 39.70
N GLY A 28 12.27 -43.11 39.44
CA GLY A 28 12.06 -44.55 39.34
C GLY A 28 11.49 -44.93 37.98
N ALA A 29 11.70 -46.19 37.60
CA ALA A 29 11.16 -46.76 36.37
C ALA A 29 10.37 -48.04 36.64
N PHE A 30 9.44 -48.32 35.73
CA PHE A 30 8.72 -49.59 35.68
C PHE A 30 8.57 -50.08 34.25
N THR A 31 8.43 -51.39 34.09
CA THR A 31 8.01 -52.01 32.82
C THR A 31 6.84 -52.97 33.04
N TYR A 32 5.84 -52.94 32.17
CA TYR A 32 4.76 -53.93 32.12
C TYR A 32 4.93 -54.80 30.89
N ILE A 33 4.89 -56.13 31.07
CA ILE A 33 5.06 -57.09 29.98
C ILE A 33 3.74 -57.84 29.78
N ALA A 34 3.06 -57.58 28.67
CA ALA A 34 1.71 -58.10 28.41
C ALA A 34 1.67 -59.64 28.39
N ALA A 35 2.68 -60.29 27.79
CA ALA A 35 2.80 -61.75 27.75
C ALA A 35 2.93 -62.41 29.14
N GLN A 36 3.48 -61.68 30.12
CA GLN A 36 3.67 -62.17 31.50
C GLN A 36 2.59 -61.68 32.47
N LYS A 37 1.68 -60.80 32.02
CA LYS A 37 0.63 -60.18 32.84
C LYS A 37 1.17 -59.64 34.18
N SER A 38 2.37 -59.07 34.14
CA SER A 38 3.12 -58.65 35.32
C SER A 38 3.87 -57.35 35.02
N ALA A 39 3.92 -56.46 36.01
CA ALA A 39 4.75 -55.27 36.00
C ALA A 39 5.94 -55.43 36.95
N TYR A 40 7.08 -54.90 36.54
CA TYR A 40 8.32 -54.87 37.29
C TYR A 40 8.72 -53.42 37.54
N LEU A 41 8.95 -53.07 38.80
CA LEU A 41 9.28 -51.72 39.26
C LEU A 41 10.63 -51.77 39.96
N ASP A 42 11.44 -50.74 39.77
CA ASP A 42 12.63 -50.57 40.60
C ASP A 42 12.28 -50.07 42.01
N ASP A 43 13.28 -50.07 42.89
CA ASP A 43 13.11 -49.70 44.30
C ASP A 43 12.67 -48.23 44.45
N ALA A 44 13.09 -47.34 43.56
CA ALA A 44 12.72 -45.93 43.61
C ALA A 44 11.24 -45.73 43.25
N ALA A 45 10.77 -46.38 42.19
CA ALA A 45 9.37 -46.39 41.79
C ALA A 45 8.50 -47.04 42.86
N CYS A 46 8.95 -48.14 43.48
CA CYS A 46 8.24 -48.75 44.61
C CYS A 46 8.09 -47.81 45.81
N ARG A 47 9.15 -47.07 46.17
CA ARG A 47 9.10 -46.08 47.25
C ARG A 47 8.21 -44.88 46.95
N MET A 48 8.16 -44.44 45.68
CA MET A 48 7.35 -43.28 45.26
C MET A 48 5.87 -43.64 45.20
N LEU A 49 5.55 -44.82 44.66
CA LEU A 49 4.18 -45.30 44.47
C LEU A 49 3.65 -46.13 45.65
N SER A 50 4.48 -46.33 46.68
CA SER A 50 4.15 -47.08 47.91
C SER A 50 3.77 -48.55 47.65
N CYS A 51 4.47 -49.17 46.70
CA CYS A 51 4.33 -50.58 46.38
C CYS A 51 5.11 -51.47 47.38
N ARG A 52 4.51 -52.58 47.83
CA ARG A 52 5.14 -53.52 48.78
C ARG A 52 6.16 -54.46 48.11
N SER A 53 6.10 -54.58 46.80
CA SER A 53 6.89 -55.51 45.99
C SER A 53 7.27 -54.85 44.67
N GLY A 54 8.49 -55.09 44.20
CA GLY A 54 8.97 -54.70 42.86
C GLY A 54 8.33 -55.49 41.72
N LYS A 55 7.50 -56.49 42.03
CA LYS A 55 6.66 -57.19 41.05
C LYS A 55 5.19 -57.06 41.43
N LEU A 56 4.37 -56.59 40.48
CA LEU A 56 2.92 -56.50 40.59
C LEU A 56 2.27 -57.37 39.52
N ASN A 57 1.12 -57.97 39.81
CA ASN A 57 0.31 -58.61 38.76
C ASN A 57 -0.48 -57.57 37.97
N GLU A 58 -1.01 -57.97 36.81
CA GLU A 58 -1.80 -57.12 35.90
C GLU A 58 -2.90 -56.31 36.62
N PHE A 59 -3.66 -56.95 37.52
CA PHE A 59 -4.74 -56.28 38.24
C PHE A 59 -4.23 -55.24 39.26
N GLU A 60 -3.16 -55.55 39.99
CA GLU A 60 -2.54 -54.63 40.94
C GLU A 60 -1.93 -53.41 40.24
N PHE A 61 -1.27 -53.63 39.10
CA PHE A 61 -0.61 -52.59 38.33
C PHE A 61 -1.60 -51.60 37.70
N PHE A 62 -2.67 -52.09 37.05
CA PHE A 62 -3.66 -51.20 36.44
C PHE A 62 -4.49 -50.42 37.47
N ASN A 63 -4.81 -51.02 38.62
CA ASN A 63 -5.44 -50.28 39.73
C ASN A 63 -4.54 -49.16 40.28
N LEU A 64 -3.22 -49.38 40.32
CA LEU A 64 -2.27 -48.36 40.73
C LEU A 64 -2.24 -47.18 39.75
N LEU A 65 -2.19 -47.46 38.43
CA LEU A 65 -2.25 -46.42 37.40
C LEU A 65 -3.55 -45.62 37.47
N GLU A 66 -4.69 -46.31 37.66
CA GLU A 66 -6.00 -45.67 37.81
C GLU A 66 -6.07 -44.80 39.08
N LYS A 67 -5.46 -45.24 40.19
CA LYS A 67 -5.38 -44.46 41.43
C LYS A 67 -4.57 -43.16 41.24
N ILE A 68 -3.51 -43.20 40.44
CA ILE A 68 -2.66 -42.03 40.15
C ILE A 68 -3.36 -41.08 39.18
N SER A 69 -3.98 -41.59 38.11
CA SER A 69 -4.58 -40.76 37.07
C SER A 69 -5.87 -40.04 37.48
N LYS A 70 -6.49 -40.42 38.60
CA LYS A 70 -7.73 -39.80 39.14
C LYS A 70 -7.62 -38.34 39.58
N SER A 71 -6.41 -37.78 39.71
CA SER A 71 -6.23 -36.41 40.20
C SER A 71 -5.08 -35.68 39.47
N PRO A 72 -5.24 -35.32 38.18
CA PRO A 72 -4.25 -34.54 37.46
C PRO A 72 -4.13 -33.12 38.02
N VAL A 73 -2.93 -32.53 37.93
CA VAL A 73 -2.69 -31.13 38.28
C VAL A 73 -3.03 -30.23 37.08
N GLU A 74 -3.97 -29.31 37.26
CA GLU A 74 -4.45 -28.43 36.20
C GLU A 74 -3.31 -27.58 35.59
N GLY A 75 -3.24 -27.51 34.26
CA GLY A 75 -2.21 -26.79 33.52
C GLY A 75 -0.82 -27.46 33.46
N GLN A 76 -0.64 -28.64 34.09
CA GLN A 76 0.65 -29.34 34.14
C GLN A 76 0.55 -30.72 33.51
N LYS A 77 1.27 -30.94 32.40
CA LYS A 77 1.20 -32.20 31.65
C LYS A 77 1.88 -33.33 32.43
N HIS A 78 1.18 -34.47 32.57
CA HIS A 78 1.69 -35.71 33.18
C HIS A 78 2.03 -35.62 34.68
N ILE A 79 1.53 -34.61 35.42
CA ILE A 79 1.71 -34.50 36.87
C ILE A 79 0.38 -34.80 37.57
N TYR A 80 0.44 -35.68 38.57
CA TYR A 80 -0.73 -36.16 39.30
C TYR A 80 -0.54 -36.02 40.81
N ARG A 81 -1.62 -35.67 41.50
CA ARG A 81 -1.68 -35.61 42.96
C ARG A 81 -2.00 -37.00 43.51
N PHE A 82 -1.00 -37.67 44.07
CA PHE A 82 -1.11 -39.02 44.62
C PHE A 82 -1.23 -38.96 46.15
N ILE A 83 -2.31 -39.53 46.69
CA ILE A 83 -2.58 -39.58 48.13
C ILE A 83 -2.36 -41.01 48.64
N ASP A 84 -1.42 -41.16 49.57
CA ASP A 84 -1.17 -42.43 50.24
C ASP A 84 -0.94 -42.22 51.74
N ASN A 85 -1.65 -42.99 52.59
CA ASN A 85 -1.54 -42.94 54.05
C ASN A 85 -1.57 -41.50 54.64
N ASN A 86 -2.52 -40.65 54.21
CA ASN A 86 -2.67 -39.24 54.60
C ASN A 86 -1.49 -38.30 54.24
N LYS A 87 -0.53 -38.73 53.42
CA LYS A 87 0.49 -37.87 52.82
C LYS A 87 0.16 -37.58 51.36
N ILE A 88 0.24 -36.31 50.99
CA ILE A 88 0.08 -35.87 49.60
C ILE A 88 1.45 -35.87 48.94
N ARG A 89 1.56 -36.53 47.79
CA ARG A 89 2.72 -36.44 46.90
C ARG A 89 2.29 -35.97 45.52
N TYR A 90 3.15 -35.23 44.84
CA TYR A 90 2.97 -34.86 43.44
C TYR A 90 3.89 -35.71 42.60
N ILE A 91 3.32 -36.56 41.74
CA ILE A 91 4.06 -37.56 40.97
C ILE A 91 3.94 -37.20 39.50
N LYS A 92 5.08 -36.97 38.85
CA LYS A 92 5.15 -36.89 37.39
C LYS A 92 5.32 -38.29 36.83
N MET A 93 4.45 -38.68 35.90
CA MET A 93 4.43 -40.02 35.33
C MET A 93 4.29 -39.99 33.81
N ASN A 94 5.32 -40.46 33.12
CA ASN A 94 5.34 -40.63 31.66
C ASN A 94 5.33 -42.11 31.33
N ILE A 95 4.45 -42.54 30.42
CA ILE A 95 4.31 -43.94 29.99
C ILE A 95 4.45 -43.97 28.48
N TYR A 96 5.29 -44.88 28.00
CA TYR A 96 5.49 -45.20 26.60
C TYR A 96 4.96 -46.60 26.35
N GLU A 97 3.89 -46.70 25.57
CA GLU A 97 3.20 -47.96 25.29
C GLU A 97 3.63 -48.52 23.94
N SER A 98 4.01 -49.80 23.91
CA SER A 98 4.14 -50.61 22.70
C SER A 98 3.16 -51.79 22.76
N SER A 99 3.02 -52.54 21.66
CA SER A 99 2.06 -53.66 21.56
C SER A 99 2.24 -54.73 22.64
N ASP A 100 3.47 -54.96 23.09
CA ASP A 100 3.82 -56.08 23.96
C ASP A 100 4.38 -55.64 25.33
N GLU A 101 4.86 -54.38 25.43
CA GLU A 101 5.54 -53.86 26.62
C GLU A 101 5.27 -52.37 26.85
N TRP A 102 5.09 -51.96 28.11
CA TRP A 102 4.93 -50.56 28.49
C TRP A 102 6.07 -50.14 29.39
N LEU A 103 6.77 -49.06 29.03
CA LEU A 103 7.84 -48.49 29.82
C LEU A 103 7.38 -47.18 30.47
N GLY A 104 7.47 -47.10 31.79
CA GLY A 104 7.06 -45.92 32.54
C GLY A 104 8.15 -45.34 33.42
N PHE A 105 8.15 -44.01 33.54
CA PHE A 105 9.02 -43.25 34.41
C PHE A 105 8.20 -42.48 35.44
N VAL A 106 8.68 -42.47 36.68
CA VAL A 106 8.01 -41.89 37.85
C VAL A 106 8.98 -40.98 38.57
N GLN A 107 8.59 -39.73 38.83
CA GLN A 107 9.42 -38.76 39.54
C GLN A 107 8.60 -38.04 40.61
N ASP A 108 9.20 -37.86 41.80
CA ASP A 108 8.58 -37.12 42.91
C ASP A 108 8.80 -35.61 42.77
N PHE A 109 7.73 -34.90 42.41
CA PHE A 109 7.64 -33.44 42.27
C PHE A 109 7.11 -32.75 43.54
N THR A 110 6.96 -33.45 44.66
CA THR A 110 6.39 -32.88 45.88
C THR A 110 7.16 -31.66 46.36
N ARG A 111 8.50 -31.62 46.19
CA ARG A 111 9.33 -30.46 46.54
C ARG A 111 9.02 -29.20 45.72
N PHE A 112 8.72 -29.38 44.44
CA PHE A 112 8.37 -28.28 43.53
C PHE A 112 7.06 -27.60 43.94
N PHE A 113 6.07 -28.40 44.36
CA PHE A 113 4.77 -27.91 44.82
C PHE A 113 4.71 -27.57 46.31
N SER A 114 5.57 -28.16 47.15
CA SER A 114 5.69 -27.74 48.56
C SER A 114 6.31 -26.36 48.68
N ASN A 115 7.20 -25.98 47.74
CA ASN A 115 7.85 -24.67 47.70
C ASN A 115 6.96 -23.53 47.17
N THR A 116 5.79 -23.82 46.61
CA THR A 116 4.81 -22.79 46.21
C THR A 116 4.01 -22.21 47.39
N SER A 117 4.22 -22.76 48.60
CA SER A 117 3.51 -22.35 49.83
C SER A 117 4.21 -21.23 50.61
N ASP A 118 5.48 -20.93 50.34
CA ASP A 118 6.27 -19.91 51.06
C ASP A 118 6.60 -18.70 50.17
N ARG A 119 5.63 -17.80 50.00
CA ARG A 119 5.81 -16.47 49.37
C ARG A 119 6.89 -15.61 50.05
N SER A 120 7.27 -15.93 51.28
CA SER A 120 8.32 -15.26 52.06
C SER A 120 9.73 -15.50 51.48
N SER A 121 10.01 -16.68 50.91
CA SER A 121 11.37 -17.02 50.45
C SER A 121 11.74 -16.39 49.10
N MET A 122 10.78 -16.20 48.19
CA MET A 122 10.98 -15.55 46.88
C MET A 122 11.22 -14.04 46.96
N ILE A 123 10.80 -13.39 48.06
CA ILE A 123 11.12 -11.98 48.31
C ILE A 123 12.53 -11.87 48.89
N GLU A 124 13.00 -12.87 49.65
CA GLU A 124 14.28 -12.83 50.32
C GLU A 124 15.46 -13.14 49.38
N TYR A 125 15.29 -14.10 48.47
CA TYR A 125 16.31 -14.54 47.54
C TYR A 125 15.84 -14.51 46.08
N ASP A 126 16.77 -14.24 45.17
CA ASP A 126 16.52 -14.27 43.74
C ASP A 126 16.44 -15.71 43.19
N PRO A 127 15.48 -16.01 42.29
CA PRO A 127 15.19 -17.38 41.87
C PRO A 127 16.31 -18.03 41.04
N VAL A 128 17.13 -17.25 40.33
CA VAL A 128 18.20 -17.78 39.47
C VAL A 128 19.50 -17.87 40.26
N THR A 129 19.93 -16.77 40.86
CA THR A 129 21.24 -16.66 41.54
C THR A 129 21.25 -17.24 42.94
N ARG A 130 20.06 -17.39 43.58
CA ARG A 130 19.92 -17.79 45.01
C ARG A 130 20.70 -16.88 45.97
N LEU A 131 21.02 -15.66 45.55
CA LEU A 131 21.59 -14.58 46.36
C LEU A 131 20.46 -13.75 46.98
N LEU A 132 20.79 -12.91 47.98
CA LEU A 132 19.81 -11.96 48.52
C LEU A 132 19.24 -11.12 47.38
N SER A 133 17.92 -11.07 47.27
CA SER A 133 17.26 -10.22 46.28
C SER A 133 17.60 -8.74 46.53
N TYR A 134 17.53 -7.89 45.51
CA TYR A 134 17.84 -6.46 45.67
C TYR A 134 17.04 -5.79 46.81
N PRO A 135 15.70 -6.00 46.97
CA PRO A 135 14.96 -5.45 48.10
C PRO A 135 15.50 -5.88 49.46
N SER A 136 15.81 -7.16 49.61
CA SER A 136 16.28 -7.74 50.88
C SER A 136 17.71 -7.33 51.20
N PHE A 137 18.58 -7.32 50.18
CA PHE A 137 19.93 -6.77 50.27
C PHE A 137 19.89 -5.29 50.68
N SER A 138 19.12 -4.45 49.97
CA SER A 138 19.00 -3.02 50.27
C SER A 138 18.51 -2.77 51.69
N GLN A 139 17.48 -3.49 52.14
CA GLN A 139 16.96 -3.36 53.50
C GLN A 139 18.00 -3.78 54.55
N LYS A 140 18.75 -4.85 54.30
CA LYS A 140 19.81 -5.33 55.19
C LYS A 140 20.95 -4.30 55.31
N ILE A 141 21.45 -3.79 54.18
CA ILE A 141 22.55 -2.81 54.18
C ILE A 141 22.11 -1.48 54.81
N LYS A 142 20.92 -0.96 54.49
CA LYS A 142 20.40 0.28 55.09
C LYS A 142 20.30 0.23 56.62
N LYS A 143 20.08 -0.95 57.21
CA LYS A 143 20.03 -1.12 58.67
C LYS A 143 21.40 -1.11 59.33
N ILE A 144 22.44 -1.55 58.63
CA ILE A 144 23.78 -1.72 59.22
C ILE A 144 24.77 -0.62 58.82
N ILE A 145 24.56 0.07 57.69
CA ILE A 145 25.54 0.99 57.08
C ILE A 145 26.02 2.09 58.03
N ASN A 146 25.13 2.68 58.83
CA ASN A 146 25.48 3.73 59.80
C ASN A 146 26.34 3.21 60.96
N ASP A 147 26.27 1.91 61.25
CA ASP A 147 27.04 1.22 62.30
C ASP A 147 28.29 0.51 61.72
N SER A 148 28.59 0.70 60.43
CA SER A 148 29.58 -0.10 59.69
C SER A 148 30.96 0.54 59.51
N GLY A 149 31.22 1.71 60.11
CA GLY A 149 32.51 2.39 59.96
C GLY A 149 32.87 2.60 58.48
N GLN A 150 34.12 2.31 58.10
CA GLN A 150 34.55 2.36 56.70
C GLN A 150 34.04 1.11 55.95
N SER A 151 33.29 1.33 54.87
CA SER A 151 32.62 0.29 54.08
C SER A 151 32.70 0.58 52.59
N CYS A 152 32.45 -0.43 51.75
CA CYS A 152 32.44 -0.29 50.29
C CYS A 152 31.31 -1.10 49.68
N LEU A 153 30.67 -0.56 48.66
CA LEU A 153 29.80 -1.33 47.77
C LEU A 153 30.50 -1.54 46.42
N ALA A 154 30.66 -2.80 46.03
CA ALA A 154 31.09 -3.19 44.71
C ALA A 154 29.89 -3.72 43.91
N THR A 155 29.72 -3.21 42.69
CA THR A 155 28.78 -3.73 41.68
C THR A 155 29.58 -4.50 40.64
N LEU A 156 29.30 -5.79 40.52
CA LEU A 156 30.02 -6.74 39.67
C LEU A 156 29.14 -7.09 38.47
N TYR A 157 29.65 -6.94 37.26
CA TYR A 157 29.02 -7.40 36.02
C TYR A 157 29.69 -8.67 35.52
N ILE A 158 28.93 -9.70 35.17
CA ILE A 158 29.46 -10.96 34.64
C ILE A 158 29.64 -10.86 33.12
N ASN A 159 30.88 -10.65 32.68
CA ASN A 159 31.24 -10.61 31.27
C ASN A 159 31.20 -12.02 30.65
N GLY A 160 30.84 -12.09 29.37
CA GLY A 160 30.86 -13.33 28.58
C GLY A 160 29.54 -14.12 28.60
N ILE A 161 28.65 -13.90 29.57
CA ILE A 161 27.34 -14.59 29.62
C ILE A 161 26.47 -14.23 28.41
N GLU A 162 26.46 -12.97 27.96
CA GLU A 162 25.72 -12.55 26.76
C GLU A 162 26.13 -13.36 25.51
N LYS A 163 27.44 -13.59 25.36
CA LYS A 163 27.99 -14.40 24.27
C LYS A 163 27.72 -15.89 24.46
N LEU A 164 27.61 -16.38 25.70
CA LEU A 164 27.19 -17.76 25.95
C LEU A 164 25.71 -17.95 25.61
N GLY A 165 24.86 -16.98 25.95
CA GLY A 165 23.44 -17.00 25.64
C GLY A 165 23.12 -17.08 24.15
N SER A 166 24.05 -16.69 23.26
CA SER A 166 23.87 -16.89 21.82
C SER A 166 24.08 -18.34 21.35
N PHE A 167 24.62 -19.21 22.20
CA PHE A 167 24.92 -20.62 21.87
C PHE A 167 24.28 -21.62 22.83
N LEU A 168 23.81 -21.17 23.99
CA LEU A 168 23.24 -21.99 25.05
C LEU A 168 21.76 -21.65 25.21
N THR A 169 20.95 -22.65 25.55
CA THR A 169 19.54 -22.44 25.89
C THR A 169 19.40 -21.48 27.07
N VAL A 170 18.22 -20.88 27.24
CA VAL A 170 17.89 -20.00 28.38
C VAL A 170 18.18 -20.69 29.72
N ASP A 171 17.80 -21.96 29.88
CA ASP A 171 18.02 -22.71 31.13
C ASP A 171 19.51 -22.97 31.40
N SER A 172 20.28 -23.27 30.35
CA SER A 172 21.73 -23.45 30.47
C SER A 172 22.43 -22.13 30.81
N THR A 173 21.99 -21.02 30.21
CA THR A 173 22.50 -19.68 30.50
C THR A 173 22.21 -19.26 31.94
N ASN A 174 21.01 -19.54 32.43
CA ASN A 174 20.63 -19.30 33.83
C ASN A 174 21.45 -20.16 34.79
N SER A 175 21.75 -21.41 34.43
CA SER A 175 22.60 -22.30 35.22
C SER A 175 24.05 -21.80 35.30
N CYS A 176 24.58 -21.24 34.21
CA CYS A 176 25.89 -20.58 34.20
C CYS A 176 25.91 -19.37 35.16
N ILE A 177 24.88 -18.53 35.12
CA ILE A 177 24.71 -17.39 36.03
C ILE A 177 24.67 -17.88 37.50
N ALA A 178 23.90 -18.93 37.77
CA ALA A 178 23.80 -19.52 39.10
C ALA A 178 25.15 -20.05 39.61
N SER A 179 25.93 -20.71 38.75
CA SER A 179 27.28 -21.22 39.07
C SER A 179 28.25 -20.09 39.44
N VAL A 180 28.23 -18.98 38.70
CA VAL A 180 29.02 -17.78 39.00
C VAL A 180 28.57 -17.13 40.30
N ALA A 181 27.26 -17.01 40.51
CA ALA A 181 26.69 -16.45 41.73
C ALA A 181 27.07 -17.29 42.96
N GLU A 182 27.04 -18.62 42.87
CA GLU A 182 27.48 -19.53 43.93
C GLU A 182 28.98 -19.38 44.22
N THR A 183 29.79 -19.25 43.17
CA THR A 183 31.24 -18.99 43.30
C THR A 183 31.50 -17.70 44.08
N ILE A 184 30.82 -16.60 43.74
CA ILE A 184 30.95 -15.33 44.47
C ILE A 184 30.38 -15.44 45.89
N LYS A 185 29.27 -16.17 46.07
CA LYS A 185 28.64 -16.41 47.38
C LYS A 185 29.60 -17.08 48.36
N SER A 186 30.52 -17.93 47.90
CA SER A 186 31.50 -18.61 48.75
C SER A 186 32.41 -17.67 49.55
N TYR A 187 32.55 -16.41 49.12
CA TYR A 187 33.30 -15.37 49.83
C TYR A 187 32.49 -14.65 50.92
N SER A 188 31.19 -14.94 51.03
CA SER A 188 30.30 -14.29 52.00
C SER A 188 30.69 -14.66 53.44
N ASN A 189 30.73 -13.66 54.30
CA ASN A 189 30.97 -13.80 55.74
C ASN A 189 30.37 -12.59 56.49
N ASP A 190 30.63 -12.45 57.80
CA ASP A 190 30.06 -11.34 58.59
C ASP A 190 30.45 -9.95 58.07
N ASN A 191 31.60 -9.83 57.38
CA ASN A 191 32.10 -8.59 56.79
C ASN A 191 31.86 -8.48 55.28
N VAL A 192 31.44 -9.55 54.59
CA VAL A 192 31.19 -9.57 53.14
C VAL A 192 29.79 -10.08 52.87
N ILE A 193 28.91 -9.18 52.46
CA ILE A 193 27.49 -9.49 52.19
C ILE A 193 27.27 -9.45 50.69
N VAL A 194 26.78 -10.55 50.12
CA VAL A 194 26.52 -10.68 48.69
C VAL A 194 25.00 -10.67 48.42
N GLY A 195 24.58 -9.90 47.42
CA GLY A 195 23.21 -9.88 46.90
C GLY A 195 23.21 -9.77 45.38
N THR A 196 22.05 -9.96 44.75
CA THR A 196 21.90 -9.74 43.32
C THR A 196 21.15 -8.43 43.04
N LYS A 197 21.51 -7.77 41.94
CA LYS A 197 20.75 -6.67 41.36
C LYS A 197 19.88 -7.15 40.20
N SER A 198 20.49 -7.90 39.29
CA SER A 198 19.89 -8.44 38.08
C SER A 198 20.61 -9.76 37.71
N ASN A 199 20.14 -10.43 36.66
CA ASN A 199 20.72 -11.70 36.19
C ASN A 199 22.22 -11.59 35.84
N TYR A 200 22.72 -10.40 35.52
CA TYR A 200 24.13 -10.19 35.14
C TYR A 200 24.91 -9.35 36.16
N GLU A 201 24.25 -8.84 37.20
CA GLU A 201 24.83 -7.90 38.16
C GLU A 201 24.68 -8.36 39.60
N ILE A 202 25.82 -8.44 40.29
CA ILE A 202 25.93 -8.87 41.68
C ILE A 202 26.45 -7.72 42.53
N PHE A 203 25.81 -7.50 43.68
CA PHE A 203 26.30 -6.57 44.69
C PHE A 203 27.12 -7.30 45.74
N VAL A 204 28.27 -6.72 46.11
CA VAL A 204 29.09 -7.15 47.22
C VAL A 204 29.35 -5.96 48.15
N PHE A 205 28.85 -6.04 49.37
CA PHE A 205 29.07 -5.02 50.40
C PHE A 205 30.15 -5.49 51.38
N PHE A 206 31.22 -4.70 51.50
CA PHE A 206 32.34 -4.92 52.40
C PHE A 206 32.21 -4.02 53.61
N ARG A 207 32.28 -4.60 54.81
CA ARG A 207 32.22 -3.91 56.10
C ARG A 207 33.55 -4.04 56.83
N ASN A 208 34.03 -2.92 57.39
CA ASN A 208 35.28 -2.88 58.17
C ASN A 208 36.49 -3.45 57.40
N CYS A 209 36.54 -3.25 56.08
CA CYS A 209 37.65 -3.67 55.22
C CYS A 209 38.34 -2.44 54.63
N ASP A 210 39.67 -2.47 54.57
CA ASP A 210 40.43 -1.42 53.88
C ASP A 210 40.43 -1.64 52.35
N LYS A 211 40.81 -0.60 51.60
CA LYS A 211 40.81 -0.61 50.12
C LYS A 211 41.72 -1.71 49.52
N MET A 212 42.82 -2.05 50.19
CA MET A 212 43.76 -3.09 49.71
C MET A 212 43.16 -4.48 49.90
N GLN A 213 42.54 -4.74 51.06
CA GLN A 213 41.81 -5.98 51.34
C GLN A 213 40.65 -6.18 50.35
N ILE A 214 39.89 -5.13 50.07
CA ILE A 214 38.77 -5.17 49.10
C ILE A 214 39.29 -5.51 47.70
N ASN A 215 40.32 -4.82 47.22
CA ASN A 215 40.90 -5.12 45.90
C ASN A 215 41.43 -6.55 45.81
N ASN A 216 42.08 -7.07 46.85
CA ASN A 216 42.55 -8.46 46.86
C ASN A 216 41.39 -9.46 46.77
N LEU A 217 40.32 -9.24 47.55
CA LEU A 217 39.11 -10.09 47.51
C LEU A 217 38.42 -10.03 46.14
N LEU A 218 38.27 -8.84 45.55
CA LEU A 218 37.65 -8.67 44.24
C LEU A 218 38.47 -9.32 43.12
N ASN A 219 39.80 -9.22 43.16
CA ASN A 219 40.67 -9.93 42.22
C ASN A 219 40.57 -11.45 42.39
N SER A 220 40.49 -11.96 43.63
CA SER A 220 40.26 -13.39 43.89
C SER A 220 38.89 -13.85 43.40
N MET A 221 37.84 -13.02 43.53
CA MET A 221 36.52 -13.30 42.97
C MET A 221 36.58 -13.39 41.44
N ASP A 222 37.21 -12.43 40.76
CA ASP A 222 37.36 -12.47 39.29
C ASP A 222 38.15 -13.70 38.83
N GLU A 223 39.27 -14.02 39.48
CA GLU A 223 40.07 -15.19 39.16
C GLU A 223 39.31 -16.51 39.39
N ALA A 224 38.46 -16.56 40.44
CA ALA A 224 37.58 -17.70 40.70
C ALA A 224 36.48 -17.82 39.63
N VAL A 225 35.91 -16.71 39.18
CA VAL A 225 34.92 -16.70 38.09
C VAL A 225 35.53 -17.15 36.77
N GLN A 226 36.75 -16.72 36.45
CA GLN A 226 37.48 -17.18 35.26
C GLN A 226 37.77 -18.69 35.27
N LYS A 227 37.91 -19.28 36.45
CA LYS A 227 38.17 -20.72 36.67
C LYS A 227 36.91 -21.50 37.06
N CYS A 228 35.74 -20.86 37.06
CA CYS A 228 34.50 -21.46 37.52
C CYS A 228 34.12 -22.65 36.63
N VAL A 229 33.83 -23.79 37.24
CA VAL A 229 33.22 -24.92 36.55
C VAL A 229 31.72 -24.65 36.48
N LEU A 230 31.21 -24.47 35.28
CA LEU A 230 29.79 -24.20 35.06
C LEU A 230 29.03 -25.52 35.05
N THR A 231 27.97 -25.60 35.84
CA THR A 231 27.13 -26.80 35.93
C THR A 231 25.67 -26.46 35.72
N ASP A 232 24.91 -27.40 35.18
CA ASP A 232 23.45 -27.30 35.13
C ASP A 232 22.82 -27.58 36.51
N ASP A 233 21.49 -27.49 36.59
CA ASP A 233 20.72 -27.78 37.81
C ASP A 233 20.91 -29.23 38.34
N PHE A 234 21.50 -30.12 37.54
CA PHE A 234 21.78 -31.52 37.88
C PHE A 234 23.26 -31.77 38.21
N GLY A 235 24.11 -30.74 38.15
CA GLY A 235 25.53 -30.84 38.44
C GLY A 235 26.36 -31.38 37.27
N GLU A 236 25.79 -31.52 36.07
CA GLU A 236 26.54 -31.87 34.87
C GLU A 236 27.31 -30.65 34.36
N ILE A 237 28.56 -30.86 33.95
CA ILE A 237 29.43 -29.78 33.48
C ILE A 237 28.90 -29.25 32.14
N ILE A 238 28.61 -27.95 32.09
CA ILE A 238 28.26 -27.24 30.86
C ILE A 238 29.55 -26.92 30.12
N ASP A 239 29.78 -27.60 29.00
CA ASP A 239 30.96 -27.37 28.18
C ASP A 239 30.84 -26.04 27.39
N ILE A 240 31.65 -25.06 27.81
CA ILE A 240 31.78 -23.75 27.16
C ILE A 240 33.05 -23.61 26.30
N SER A 241 33.74 -24.72 26.02
CA SER A 241 35.03 -24.81 25.35
C SER A 241 35.23 -23.77 24.22
N ASP A 242 36.20 -22.87 24.44
CA ASP A 242 36.65 -21.77 23.56
C ASP A 242 35.63 -20.72 23.09
N LYS A 243 34.36 -20.78 23.54
CA LYS A 243 33.31 -19.87 23.05
C LYS A 243 33.30 -18.52 23.76
N SER A 244 33.55 -18.49 25.08
CA SER A 244 33.73 -17.25 25.84
C SER A 244 34.54 -17.51 27.12
N ARG A 245 35.31 -16.49 27.57
CA ARG A 245 35.90 -16.48 28.92
C ARG A 245 35.02 -15.63 29.82
N LEU A 246 34.55 -16.21 30.92
CA LEU A 246 33.86 -15.45 31.96
C LEU A 246 34.86 -14.62 32.74
N SER A 247 34.50 -13.38 33.04
CA SER A 247 35.28 -12.46 33.87
C SER A 247 34.34 -11.44 34.50
N LEU A 248 34.83 -10.63 35.42
CA LEU A 248 34.08 -9.58 36.07
C LEU A 248 34.52 -8.20 35.57
N SER A 249 33.56 -7.30 35.40
CA SER A 249 33.81 -5.85 35.43
C SER A 249 33.24 -5.33 36.74
N ILE A 250 34.01 -4.53 37.47
CA ILE A 250 33.69 -4.22 38.87
C ILE A 250 33.77 -2.71 39.08
N GLY A 251 32.69 -2.12 39.60
CA GLY A 251 32.65 -0.72 40.02
C GLY A 251 32.50 -0.61 41.53
N CYS A 252 33.37 0.16 42.18
CA CYS A 252 33.41 0.29 43.64
C CYS A 252 33.10 1.73 44.09
N SER A 253 32.35 1.87 45.19
CA SER A 253 32.19 3.15 45.89
C SER A 253 32.31 2.99 47.40
N SER A 254 32.92 3.99 48.04
CA SER A 254 33.29 4.01 49.44
C SER A 254 32.30 4.79 50.30
N TYR A 255 32.01 4.29 51.49
CA TYR A 255 31.26 4.97 52.54
C TYR A 255 32.11 5.08 53.82
N PRO A 256 32.09 6.23 54.52
CA PRO A 256 31.35 7.46 54.23
C PRO A 256 32.11 8.45 53.33
N ASP A 257 33.30 8.10 52.84
CA ASP A 257 34.23 9.05 52.19
C ASP A 257 33.68 9.64 50.87
N GLU A 258 32.97 8.85 50.06
CA GLU A 258 32.43 9.28 48.76
C GLU A 258 30.89 9.40 48.80
N ALA A 259 30.22 8.40 49.37
CA ALA A 259 28.77 8.34 49.48
C ALA A 259 28.30 8.57 50.92
N THR A 260 27.18 9.29 51.08
CA THR A 260 26.59 9.60 52.40
C THR A 260 25.38 8.73 52.77
N ASP A 261 24.84 7.98 51.80
CA ASP A 261 23.76 7.02 52.01
C ASP A 261 23.88 5.82 51.04
N PHE A 262 23.02 4.82 51.25
CA PHE A 262 23.00 3.60 50.43
C PHE A 262 22.66 3.87 48.95
N ASN A 263 21.78 4.81 48.66
CA ASN A 263 21.38 5.08 47.28
C ASN A 263 22.51 5.77 46.51
N MET A 264 23.26 6.67 47.16
CA MET A 264 24.49 7.25 46.61
C MET A 264 25.55 6.17 46.37
N LEU A 265 25.78 5.26 47.32
CA LEU A 265 26.70 4.13 47.15
C LEU A 265 26.37 3.29 45.92
N VAL A 266 25.08 2.95 45.76
CA VAL A 266 24.61 2.20 44.58
C VAL A 266 24.91 3.00 43.32
N ASN A 267 24.44 4.24 43.22
CA ASN A 267 24.62 5.07 42.03
C ASN A 267 26.11 5.27 41.66
N TYR A 268 26.99 5.48 42.65
CA TYR A 268 28.42 5.69 42.42
C TYR A 268 29.16 4.41 42.05
N SER A 269 28.85 3.29 42.70
CA SER A 269 29.43 1.98 42.33
C SER A 269 28.98 1.56 40.92
N GLU A 270 27.75 1.86 40.53
CA GLU A 270 27.25 1.60 39.18
C GLU A 270 27.85 2.53 38.12
N PHE A 271 28.08 3.81 38.45
CA PHE A 271 28.82 4.70 37.56
C PHE A 271 30.25 4.19 37.34
N ALA A 272 30.94 3.80 38.41
CA ALA A 272 32.27 3.23 38.31
C ALA A 272 32.28 1.93 37.47
N LEU A 273 31.20 1.14 37.54
CA LEU A 273 31.02 -0.06 36.71
C LEU A 273 30.80 0.31 35.23
N TYR A 274 29.98 1.32 34.95
CA TYR A 274 29.79 1.84 33.59
C TYR A 274 31.11 2.29 32.97
N GLU A 275 31.95 2.98 33.74
CA GLU A 275 33.31 3.34 33.33
C GLU A 275 34.18 2.09 33.10
N ALA A 276 34.15 1.11 34.01
CA ALA A 276 34.91 -0.14 33.85
C ALA A 276 34.52 -0.94 32.60
N ARG A 277 33.25 -0.86 32.18
CA ARG A 277 32.78 -1.50 30.94
C ARG A 277 33.14 -0.71 29.69
N SER A 278 33.32 0.61 29.82
CA SER A 278 33.65 1.51 28.71
C SER A 278 35.17 1.58 28.45
N ASP A 279 35.98 1.62 29.51
CA ASP A 279 37.43 1.67 29.45
C ASP A 279 38.02 0.26 29.68
N ARG A 280 38.39 -0.44 28.60
CA ARG A 280 38.90 -1.84 28.60
C ARG A 280 40.21 -2.04 29.37
N ARG A 281 40.67 -1.06 30.15
CA ARG A 281 41.97 -1.04 30.83
C ARG A 281 41.94 -1.61 32.24
N HIS A 282 40.80 -1.61 32.93
CA HIS A 282 40.72 -2.00 34.34
C HIS A 282 39.52 -2.93 34.64
N VAL A 283 39.80 -4.08 35.27
CA VAL A 283 38.81 -5.03 35.78
C VAL A 283 38.02 -4.43 36.96
N ILE A 284 38.71 -3.69 37.83
CA ILE A 284 38.14 -2.99 38.98
C ILE A 284 38.34 -1.49 38.78
N ASN A 285 37.25 -0.75 38.81
CA ASN A 285 37.27 0.71 38.81
C ASN A 285 36.65 1.26 40.09
N TRP A 286 37.25 2.32 40.62
CA TRP A 286 36.77 3.00 41.82
C TRP A 286 36.14 4.33 41.41
N PHE A 287 35.05 4.70 42.07
CA PHE A 287 34.36 5.95 41.81
C PHE A 287 35.30 7.15 41.91
N SER A 288 35.18 8.05 40.94
CA SER A 288 35.86 9.34 40.89
C SER A 288 34.83 10.45 40.64
N GLU A 289 34.75 11.42 41.55
CA GLU A 289 33.81 12.54 41.43
C GLU A 289 34.09 13.38 40.17
N GLU A 290 35.36 13.55 39.81
CA GLU A 290 35.77 14.30 38.61
C GLU A 290 35.23 13.63 37.32
N ASN A 291 35.38 12.31 37.21
CA ASN A 291 34.85 11.57 36.07
C ASN A 291 33.31 11.54 36.08
N TYR A 292 32.70 11.42 37.26
CA TYR A 292 31.24 11.47 37.40
C TYR A 292 30.68 12.77 36.86
N ILE A 293 31.27 13.91 37.23
CA ILE A 293 30.84 15.23 36.72
C ILE A 293 31.01 15.31 35.20
N ARG A 294 32.08 14.74 34.63
CA ARG A 294 32.35 14.77 33.19
C ARG A 294 31.39 13.90 32.38
N GLU A 295 31.01 12.73 32.88
CA GLU A 295 30.32 11.69 32.09
C GLU A 295 28.88 11.40 32.55
N LYS A 296 28.37 12.15 33.54
CA LYS A 296 27.02 12.00 34.11
C LYS A 296 25.91 11.86 33.08
N ASP A 297 25.94 12.67 32.01
CA ASP A 297 24.90 12.65 30.98
C ASP A 297 24.97 11.40 30.11
N ALA A 298 26.17 10.93 29.77
CA ALA A 298 26.36 9.67 29.04
C ALA A 298 25.90 8.47 29.87
N TYR A 299 26.27 8.45 31.16
CA TYR A 299 25.81 7.45 32.12
C TYR A 299 24.28 7.45 32.29
N LYS A 300 23.66 8.63 32.42
CA LYS A 300 22.21 8.74 32.51
C LYS A 300 21.53 8.22 31.24
N ASN A 301 22.07 8.52 30.06
CA ASN A 301 21.54 8.01 28.80
C ASN A 301 21.69 6.48 28.69
N ALA A 302 22.81 5.93 29.17
CA ALA A 302 23.03 4.49 29.30
C ALA A 302 21.98 3.82 30.20
N GLN A 303 21.64 4.42 31.35
CA GLN A 303 20.58 3.92 32.23
C GLN A 303 19.20 3.96 31.57
N ILE A 304 18.88 5.05 30.85
CA ILE A 304 17.62 5.16 30.09
C ILE A 304 17.55 4.09 29.01
N PHE A 305 18.63 3.83 28.28
CA PHE A 305 18.68 2.76 27.28
C PHE A 305 18.47 1.38 27.90
N ALA A 306 19.15 1.06 29.00
CA ALA A 306 18.95 -0.20 29.71
C ALA A 306 17.48 -0.40 30.11
N LYS A 307 16.81 0.67 30.59
CA LYS A 307 15.37 0.67 30.86
C LYS A 307 14.53 0.42 29.60
N ILE A 308 14.85 1.09 28.48
CA ILE A 308 14.14 0.88 27.20
C ILE A 308 14.18 -0.59 26.79
N VAL A 309 15.33 -1.25 26.91
CA VAL A 309 15.50 -2.65 26.55
C VAL A 309 14.76 -3.57 27.52
N GLN A 310 14.93 -3.37 28.83
CA GLN A 310 14.35 -4.23 29.87
C GLN A 310 12.82 -4.16 29.90
N GLU A 311 12.24 -2.97 29.75
CA GLU A 311 10.80 -2.76 29.80
C GLU A 311 10.13 -2.79 28.41
N ASN A 312 10.89 -3.09 27.35
CA ASN A 312 10.46 -3.03 25.95
C ASN A 312 9.70 -1.73 25.62
N LEU A 313 10.35 -0.58 25.81
CA LEU A 313 9.77 0.75 25.56
C LEU A 313 9.98 1.24 24.13
N LEU A 314 10.19 0.32 23.18
CA LEU A 314 10.27 0.61 21.76
C LEU A 314 8.88 0.52 21.13
N THR A 315 8.59 1.46 20.23
CA THR A 315 7.39 1.46 19.39
C THR A 315 7.78 1.87 17.97
N TYR A 316 6.86 1.78 17.01
CA TYR A 316 7.17 1.99 15.60
C TYR A 316 6.14 2.92 14.97
N TYR A 317 6.63 3.97 14.32
CA TYR A 317 5.81 4.81 13.45
C TYR A 317 5.93 4.29 12.03
N LEU A 318 4.82 4.32 11.29
CA LEU A 318 4.69 3.74 9.97
C LEU A 318 4.71 4.85 8.93
N GLN A 319 5.56 4.73 7.92
CA GLN A 319 5.57 5.63 6.78
C GLN A 319 5.12 4.89 5.52
N PRO A 320 4.10 5.38 4.79
CA PRO A 320 3.61 4.69 3.61
C PRO A 320 4.60 4.78 2.44
N ILE A 321 4.75 3.65 1.76
CA ILE A 321 5.42 3.52 0.46
C ILE A 321 4.32 3.42 -0.60
N VAL A 322 4.41 4.29 -1.60
CA VAL A 322 3.34 4.53 -2.58
C VAL A 322 3.80 4.15 -3.96
N GLU A 323 2.94 3.46 -4.71
CA GLU A 323 3.18 3.14 -6.11
C GLU A 323 3.04 4.39 -6.99
N THR A 324 4.04 4.64 -7.84
CA THR A 324 4.10 5.85 -8.68
C THR A 324 3.11 5.86 -9.84
N THR A 325 2.48 4.73 -10.18
CA THR A 325 1.50 4.65 -11.28
C THR A 325 0.08 4.97 -10.78
N THR A 326 -0.33 4.35 -9.67
CA THR A 326 -1.71 4.45 -9.17
C THR A 326 -1.86 5.40 -7.97
N GLY A 327 -0.76 5.75 -7.29
CA GLY A 327 -0.79 6.50 -6.03
C GLY A 327 -1.36 5.69 -4.86
N ASN A 328 -1.42 4.35 -4.96
CA ASN A 328 -1.86 3.48 -3.88
C ASN A 328 -0.72 3.16 -2.90
N ILE A 329 -1.07 3.01 -1.63
CA ILE A 329 -0.12 2.54 -0.61
C ILE A 329 0.06 1.02 -0.77
N VAL A 330 1.29 0.60 -1.07
CA VAL A 330 1.65 -0.81 -1.28
C VAL A 330 2.49 -1.39 -0.14
N ALA A 331 3.11 -0.55 0.68
CA ALA A 331 3.85 -0.99 1.85
C ALA A 331 3.96 0.11 2.91
N TYR A 332 4.50 -0.25 4.07
CA TYR A 332 4.90 0.69 5.11
C TYR A 332 6.30 0.37 5.60
N GLU A 333 7.10 1.40 5.87
CA GLU A 333 8.34 1.28 6.63
C GLU A 333 8.09 1.49 8.12
N ALA A 334 8.60 0.57 8.94
CA ALA A 334 8.53 0.62 10.39
C ALA A 334 9.72 1.38 10.99
N LEU A 335 9.47 2.61 11.44
CA LEU A 335 10.50 3.50 11.97
C LEU A 335 10.47 3.53 13.51
N MET A 336 11.54 3.06 14.13
CA MET A 336 11.69 2.97 15.59
C MET A 336 11.44 4.31 16.31
N ARG A 337 10.73 4.26 17.44
CA ARG A 337 10.42 5.35 18.37
C ARG A 337 10.45 4.82 19.80
N THR A 338 10.44 5.73 20.77
CA THR A 338 10.34 5.41 22.20
C THR A 338 8.94 5.71 22.74
N VAL A 339 8.50 4.93 23.73
CA VAL A 339 7.20 5.09 24.39
C VAL A 339 7.30 6.07 25.57
N GLY A 340 6.21 6.81 25.82
CA GLY A 340 6.04 7.63 27.03
C GLY A 340 6.85 8.94 27.01
N ASP A 341 7.41 9.32 28.16
CA ASP A 341 8.16 10.57 28.34
C ASP A 341 9.61 10.50 27.85
N ILE A 342 10.09 9.31 27.46
CA ILE A 342 11.43 9.11 26.93
C ILE A 342 11.44 9.66 25.48
N LYS A 343 12.34 10.61 25.21
CA LYS A 343 12.48 11.25 23.88
C LYS A 343 13.85 10.98 23.26
N MET A 344 14.26 9.71 23.24
CA MET A 344 15.48 9.31 22.54
C MET A 344 15.20 9.02 21.07
N THR A 345 16.05 9.58 20.21
CA THR A 345 16.01 9.33 18.76
C THR A 345 16.63 7.97 18.44
N PRO A 346 16.27 7.34 17.30
CA PRO A 346 16.90 6.08 16.86
C PRO A 346 18.43 6.14 16.82
N LYS A 347 19.00 7.23 16.30
CA LYS A 347 20.45 7.44 16.27
C LYS A 347 21.07 7.41 17.67
N GLN A 348 20.44 8.04 18.66
CA GLN A 348 20.92 8.01 20.05
C GLN A 348 20.87 6.60 20.63
N ILE A 349 19.77 5.87 20.40
CA ILE A 349 19.60 4.48 20.87
C ILE A 349 20.69 3.59 20.27
N LEU A 350 20.87 3.63 18.96
CA LEU A 350 21.89 2.83 18.26
C LEU A 350 23.31 3.20 18.69
N THR A 351 23.61 4.49 18.90
CA THR A 351 24.92 4.93 19.41
C THR A 351 25.20 4.36 20.80
N ILE A 352 24.23 4.44 21.71
CA ILE A 352 24.38 3.94 23.09
C ILE A 352 24.50 2.41 23.07
N ALA A 353 23.64 1.73 22.31
CA ALA A 353 23.66 0.27 22.15
C ALA A 353 25.02 -0.20 21.60
N SER A 354 25.57 0.49 20.60
CA SER A 354 26.90 0.19 20.05
C SER A 354 28.00 0.34 21.11
N ASN A 355 28.00 1.46 21.84
CA ASN A 355 29.00 1.70 22.90
C ASN A 355 28.92 0.66 24.03
N GLN A 356 27.74 0.08 24.25
CA GLN A 356 27.50 -0.94 25.27
C GLN A 356 27.59 -2.39 24.74
N ASN A 357 27.92 -2.58 23.46
CA ASN A 357 27.88 -3.89 22.77
C ASN A 357 26.52 -4.60 22.86
N ASN A 358 25.42 -3.83 22.87
CA ASN A 358 24.05 -4.32 23.06
C ASN A 358 23.14 -4.01 21.86
N LEU A 359 23.71 -3.93 20.64
CA LEU A 359 22.94 -3.75 19.40
C LEU A 359 22.02 -4.95 19.12
N TYR A 360 22.41 -6.15 19.52
CA TYR A 360 21.60 -7.36 19.39
C TYR A 360 20.23 -7.24 20.07
N ALA A 361 20.16 -6.65 21.27
CA ALA A 361 18.88 -6.48 21.96
C ALA A 361 17.94 -5.55 21.18
N VAL A 362 18.47 -4.52 20.51
CA VAL A 362 17.67 -3.63 19.66
C VAL A 362 17.16 -4.36 18.42
N GLU A 363 18.01 -5.19 17.79
CA GLU A 363 17.61 -6.04 16.66
C GLU A 363 16.46 -6.98 17.06
N ARG A 364 16.65 -7.71 18.17
CA ARG A 364 15.64 -8.65 18.70
C ARG A 364 14.32 -7.95 19.00
N LEU A 365 14.35 -6.84 19.73
CA LEU A 365 13.13 -6.07 20.01
C LEU A 365 12.47 -5.55 18.73
N THR A 366 13.25 -5.15 17.73
CA THR A 366 12.72 -4.65 16.46
C THR A 366 11.94 -5.71 15.71
N PHE A 367 12.49 -6.90 15.52
CA PHE A 367 11.76 -7.98 14.86
C PHE A 367 10.50 -8.40 15.63
N PHE A 368 10.59 -8.63 16.93
CA PHE A 368 9.42 -9.08 17.70
C PHE A 368 8.32 -8.02 17.78
N ASN A 369 8.67 -6.74 17.97
CA ASN A 369 7.68 -5.67 18.05
C ASN A 369 7.02 -5.37 16.69
N THR A 370 7.78 -5.36 15.59
CA THR A 370 7.23 -5.12 14.25
C THR A 370 6.37 -6.29 13.78
N MET A 371 6.77 -7.54 14.06
CA MET A 371 5.96 -8.73 13.77
C MET A 371 4.70 -8.78 14.62
N LYS A 372 4.76 -8.38 15.89
CA LYS A 372 3.57 -8.22 16.73
C LYS A 372 2.61 -7.18 16.15
N LEU A 373 3.13 -6.03 15.74
CA LEU A 373 2.37 -4.97 15.09
C LEU A 373 1.70 -5.44 13.78
N LEU A 374 2.39 -6.24 12.97
CA LEU A 374 1.83 -6.85 11.76
C LEU A 374 0.71 -7.84 12.13
N SER A 375 0.97 -8.73 13.08
CA SER A 375 0.03 -9.75 13.56
C SER A 375 -1.29 -9.14 14.08
N ASP A 376 -1.20 -8.03 14.81
CA ASP A 376 -2.37 -7.32 15.33
C ASP A 376 -3.16 -6.56 14.24
N ASN A 377 -2.59 -6.39 13.03
CA ASN A 377 -3.15 -5.56 11.96
C ASN A 377 -3.22 -6.25 10.59
N GLN A 378 -3.36 -7.58 10.54
CA GLN A 378 -3.31 -8.38 9.31
C GLN A 378 -4.22 -7.90 8.17
N GLN A 379 -5.38 -7.32 8.48
CA GLN A 379 -6.31 -6.81 7.46
C GLN A 379 -5.71 -5.70 6.60
N VAL A 380 -4.84 -4.87 7.19
CA VAL A 380 -4.12 -3.81 6.48
C VAL A 380 -3.09 -4.41 5.50
N PHE A 381 -2.49 -5.55 5.86
CA PHE A 381 -1.41 -6.20 5.11
C PHE A 381 -1.86 -7.24 4.09
N LYS A 382 -3.17 -7.32 3.80
CA LYS A 382 -3.70 -8.26 2.78
C LYS A 382 -2.95 -8.11 1.44
N ASN A 383 -2.82 -6.88 0.98
CA ASN A 383 -2.13 -6.49 -0.26
C ASN A 383 -1.00 -5.47 0.02
N ARG A 384 -0.44 -5.48 1.22
CA ARG A 384 0.63 -4.54 1.61
C ARG A 384 1.76 -5.26 2.32
N LYS A 385 2.96 -4.69 2.23
CA LYS A 385 4.16 -5.23 2.88
C LYS A 385 4.60 -4.35 4.07
N LEU A 386 5.38 -4.93 4.98
CA LEU A 386 6.04 -4.22 6.08
C LEU A 386 7.56 -4.24 5.88
N PHE A 387 8.16 -3.08 5.71
CA PHE A 387 9.60 -2.90 5.63
C PHE A 387 10.18 -2.79 7.04
N ILE A 388 11.19 -3.61 7.35
CA ILE A 388 11.82 -3.74 8.66
C ILE A 388 13.32 -3.55 8.49
N ASN A 389 13.85 -2.52 9.15
CA ASN A 389 15.29 -2.26 9.23
C ASN A 389 16.02 -3.37 10.00
N SER A 390 17.10 -3.91 9.43
CA SER A 390 17.92 -4.97 10.04
C SER A 390 19.42 -4.65 9.96
N MET A 391 20.12 -4.93 11.05
CA MET A 391 21.58 -4.77 11.16
C MET A 391 22.28 -6.09 10.82
N SER A 392 22.95 -6.14 9.67
CA SER A 392 23.60 -7.34 9.10
C SER A 392 24.62 -8.04 10.02
N ASP A 393 25.26 -7.31 10.93
CA ASP A 393 26.26 -7.85 11.87
C ASP A 393 25.66 -8.36 13.19
N TYR A 394 24.39 -8.06 13.45
CA TYR A 394 23.69 -8.40 14.71
C TYR A 394 22.44 -9.24 14.47
N LEU A 395 22.43 -10.03 13.40
CA LEU A 395 21.31 -10.92 13.04
C LEU A 395 20.86 -11.76 14.24
N LEU A 396 19.54 -12.01 14.31
CA LEU A 396 18.96 -12.90 15.32
C LEU A 396 19.71 -14.23 15.38
N THR A 397 19.90 -14.77 16.58
CA THR A 397 20.41 -16.14 16.73
C THR A 397 19.44 -17.14 16.10
N ASP A 398 19.89 -18.37 15.86
CA ASP A 398 19.00 -19.40 15.32
C ASP A 398 17.86 -19.73 16.30
N GLU A 399 18.10 -19.64 17.61
CA GLU A 399 17.06 -19.83 18.64
C GLU A 399 16.00 -18.71 18.56
N ASP A 400 16.41 -17.45 18.57
CA ASP A 400 15.47 -16.31 18.49
C ASP A 400 14.77 -16.24 17.13
N PHE A 401 15.43 -16.61 16.04
CA PHE A 401 14.78 -16.72 14.73
C PHE A 401 13.75 -17.86 14.71
N ASN A 402 14.06 -19.00 15.31
CA ASN A 402 13.11 -20.11 15.45
C ASN A 402 11.92 -19.71 16.33
N GLU A 403 12.14 -18.97 17.43
CA GLU A 403 11.07 -18.42 18.27
C GLU A 403 10.18 -17.47 17.46
N LEU A 404 10.80 -16.53 16.73
CA LEU A 404 10.08 -15.58 15.87
C LEU A 404 9.24 -16.33 14.82
N TYR A 405 9.80 -17.37 14.19
CA TYR A 405 9.11 -18.20 13.20
C TYR A 405 7.97 -19.02 13.79
N LEU A 406 8.17 -19.67 14.95
CA LEU A 406 7.11 -20.41 15.64
C LEU A 406 5.95 -19.50 16.05
N THR A 407 6.24 -18.22 16.34
CA THR A 407 5.23 -17.24 16.76
C THR A 407 4.51 -16.58 15.57
N PHE A 408 5.22 -16.28 14.48
CA PHE A 408 4.73 -15.43 13.39
C PHE A 408 4.97 -15.96 11.97
N GLY A 409 5.33 -17.23 11.80
CA GLY A 409 5.86 -17.80 10.55
C GLY A 409 5.07 -17.45 9.28
N GLU A 410 3.74 -17.55 9.33
CA GLU A 410 2.85 -17.24 8.18
C GLU A 410 2.81 -15.75 7.81
N LEU A 411 3.24 -14.86 8.70
CA LEU A 411 3.23 -13.42 8.48
C LEU A 411 4.56 -12.90 7.92
N LEU A 412 5.64 -13.68 8.03
CA LEU A 412 6.95 -13.27 7.56
C LEU A 412 6.99 -13.07 6.03
N GLU A 413 6.15 -13.75 5.24
CA GLU A 413 6.02 -13.51 3.80
C GLU A 413 5.57 -12.08 3.43
N LYS A 414 4.97 -11.36 4.40
CA LYS A 414 4.52 -9.97 4.24
C LYS A 414 5.62 -8.97 4.55
N THR A 415 6.81 -9.41 4.94
CA THR A 415 7.91 -8.54 5.32
C THR A 415 8.90 -8.31 4.18
N VAL A 416 9.51 -7.13 4.20
CA VAL A 416 10.70 -6.78 3.42
C VAL A 416 11.77 -6.41 4.42
N ILE A 417 12.89 -7.12 4.41
CA ILE A 417 14.00 -6.82 5.31
C ILE A 417 14.90 -5.80 4.61
N GLU A 418 15.11 -4.66 5.25
CA GLU A 418 15.98 -3.59 4.77
C GLU A 418 17.36 -3.75 5.38
N VAL A 419 18.37 -3.81 4.54
CA VAL A 419 19.78 -3.77 4.97
C VAL A 419 20.47 -2.59 4.32
N VAL A 420 21.24 -1.86 5.10
CA VAL A 420 22.09 -0.78 4.58
C VAL A 420 23.19 -1.40 3.73
N GLU A 421 23.58 -0.72 2.65
CA GLU A 421 24.72 -1.11 1.85
C GLU A 421 26.04 -0.96 2.65
N ASP A 422 26.44 -2.01 3.36
CA ASP A 422 27.70 -2.05 4.10
C ASP A 422 28.78 -2.88 3.36
N ASN A 423 30.00 -2.36 3.29
CA ASN A 423 31.17 -3.05 2.74
C ASN A 423 31.71 -4.14 3.68
N ASP A 424 31.30 -4.13 4.96
CA ASP A 424 31.86 -5.01 6.00
C ASP A 424 31.00 -6.26 6.30
N ALA A 425 29.83 -6.41 5.68
CA ALA A 425 28.97 -7.57 5.88
C ALA A 425 29.68 -8.88 5.47
N THR A 426 29.86 -9.79 6.42
CA THR A 426 30.55 -11.06 6.16
C THR A 426 29.77 -11.94 5.17
N PRO A 427 30.44 -12.74 4.31
CA PRO A 427 29.76 -13.67 3.40
C PRO A 427 28.79 -14.62 4.12
N GLN A 428 29.11 -14.99 5.36
CA GLN A 428 28.28 -15.87 6.19
C GLN A 428 26.98 -15.18 6.67
N ALA A 429 27.03 -13.88 6.99
CA ALA A 429 25.83 -13.11 7.32
C ALA A 429 24.90 -13.01 6.11
N ILE A 430 25.44 -12.71 4.92
CA ILE A 430 24.67 -12.64 3.68
C ILE A 430 24.01 -13.99 3.34
N GLU A 431 24.74 -15.10 3.49
CA GLU A 431 24.20 -16.44 3.29
C GLU A 431 23.07 -16.76 4.28
N THR A 432 23.23 -16.37 5.54
CA THR A 432 22.22 -16.55 6.59
C THR A 432 20.95 -15.77 6.28
N ILE A 433 21.08 -14.49 5.88
CA ILE A 433 19.94 -13.66 5.45
C ILE A 433 19.21 -14.34 4.31
N LYS A 434 19.92 -14.72 3.24
CA LYS A 434 19.31 -15.38 2.08
C LYS A 434 18.59 -16.68 2.42
N LYS A 435 19.21 -17.51 3.27
CA LYS A 435 18.61 -18.78 3.72
C LYS A 435 17.31 -18.52 4.48
N ARG A 436 17.31 -17.54 5.39
CA ARG A 436 16.14 -17.16 6.18
C ARG A 436 15.02 -16.59 5.32
N LEU A 437 15.33 -15.63 4.44
CA LEU A 437 14.37 -15.04 3.52
C LEU A 437 13.76 -16.06 2.57
N GLY A 438 14.58 -16.99 2.04
CA GLY A 438 14.11 -18.07 1.18
C GLY A 438 13.19 -19.06 1.92
N PHE A 439 13.46 -19.32 3.20
CA PHE A 439 12.64 -20.17 4.05
C PHE A 439 11.30 -19.52 4.42
N THR A 440 11.27 -18.20 4.62
CA THR A 440 10.08 -17.45 5.04
C THR A 440 9.31 -16.80 3.90
N HIS A 441 9.83 -16.87 2.67
CA HIS A 441 9.33 -16.13 1.51
C HIS A 441 9.25 -14.61 1.72
N SER A 442 10.12 -14.09 2.60
CA SER A 442 10.29 -12.65 2.83
C SER A 442 11.16 -12.04 1.73
N GLN A 443 11.00 -10.74 1.50
CA GLN A 443 11.74 -10.02 0.46
C GLN A 443 12.91 -9.22 1.05
N LEU A 444 13.84 -8.79 0.19
CA LEU A 444 15.01 -8.00 0.58
C LEU A 444 15.00 -6.63 -0.08
N ALA A 445 15.33 -5.60 0.68
CA ALA A 445 15.60 -4.26 0.19
C ALA A 445 17.03 -3.82 0.54
N ILE A 446 17.69 -3.13 -0.38
CA ILE A 446 18.93 -2.40 -0.10
C ILE A 446 18.60 -0.93 0.14
N ASP A 447 19.05 -0.41 1.28
CA ASP A 447 18.83 0.96 1.71
C ASP A 447 20.03 1.88 1.39
N ASP A 448 19.79 3.20 1.34
CA ASP A 448 20.79 4.26 1.09
C ASP A 448 21.63 4.10 -0.22
N TYR A 449 21.04 3.53 -1.28
CA TYR A 449 21.78 3.29 -2.52
C TYR A 449 22.06 4.61 -3.28
N GLY A 450 23.34 4.86 -3.58
CA GLY A 450 23.81 6.01 -4.36
C GLY A 450 24.69 7.03 -3.62
N THR A 451 25.04 6.78 -2.35
CA THR A 451 25.80 7.71 -1.47
C THR A 451 27.33 7.73 -1.69
N GLY A 452 27.82 7.17 -2.81
CA GLY A 452 29.23 7.23 -3.22
C GLY A 452 30.09 6.02 -2.84
N TYR A 453 29.57 5.10 -2.01
CA TYR A 453 30.15 3.79 -1.73
C TYR A 453 29.48 2.66 -2.52
N SER A 454 28.44 2.99 -3.29
CA SER A 454 27.57 2.01 -3.92
C SER A 454 28.23 1.25 -5.05
N ASN A 455 28.30 -0.08 -4.90
CA ASN A 455 28.96 -0.96 -5.85
C ASN A 455 27.92 -1.90 -6.44
N SER A 456 27.72 -1.85 -7.77
CA SER A 456 26.81 -2.76 -8.49
C SER A 456 27.10 -4.24 -8.20
N SER A 457 28.33 -4.58 -7.79
CA SER A 457 28.66 -5.92 -7.32
C SER A 457 27.91 -6.36 -6.05
N ASN A 458 27.52 -5.44 -5.17
CA ASN A 458 26.72 -5.74 -3.99
C ASN A 458 25.27 -6.08 -4.38
N LEU A 459 24.67 -5.37 -5.34
CA LEU A 459 23.34 -5.73 -5.87
C LEU A 459 23.33 -7.14 -6.47
N LEU A 460 24.40 -7.53 -7.19
CA LEU A 460 24.56 -8.89 -7.71
C LEU A 460 24.74 -9.94 -6.60
N LYS A 461 25.42 -9.59 -5.52
CA LYS A 461 25.61 -10.46 -4.36
C LYS A 461 24.32 -10.65 -3.59
N TYR A 462 23.62 -9.58 -3.22
CA TYR A 462 22.42 -9.66 -2.39
C TYR A 462 21.20 -10.17 -3.18
N ARG A 463 21.08 -9.83 -4.47
CA ARG A 463 19.90 -10.08 -5.32
C ARG A 463 18.61 -9.58 -4.64
N PRO A 464 18.52 -8.27 -4.34
CA PRO A 464 17.37 -7.73 -3.63
C PRO A 464 16.13 -7.66 -4.52
N ASP A 465 14.96 -7.61 -3.89
CA ASP A 465 13.68 -7.32 -4.55
C ASP A 465 13.48 -5.81 -4.74
N PHE A 466 14.06 -4.99 -3.84
CA PHE A 466 13.93 -3.53 -3.84
C PHE A 466 15.27 -2.83 -3.70
N VAL A 467 15.41 -1.67 -4.36
CA VAL A 467 16.51 -0.73 -4.14
C VAL A 467 15.93 0.62 -3.76
N LYS A 468 16.29 1.11 -2.58
CA LYS A 468 15.90 2.43 -2.10
C LYS A 468 16.99 3.43 -2.50
N ILE A 469 16.62 4.35 -3.38
CA ILE A 469 17.48 5.40 -3.92
C ILE A 469 17.54 6.50 -2.87
N ASP A 470 18.75 6.75 -2.36
CA ASP A 470 18.97 7.66 -1.25
C ASP A 470 18.43 9.07 -1.52
N ARG A 471 17.92 9.68 -0.45
CA ARG A 471 17.37 11.03 -0.44
C ARG A 471 18.34 12.07 -1.03
N SER A 472 19.66 11.93 -0.88
CA SER A 472 20.62 12.91 -1.41
C SER A 472 20.60 12.99 -2.94
N LEU A 473 20.23 11.90 -3.63
CA LEU A 473 20.04 11.85 -5.08
C LEU A 473 18.68 12.39 -5.52
N ILE A 474 17.66 12.29 -4.67
CA ILE A 474 16.30 12.76 -4.96
C ILE A 474 16.13 14.26 -4.66
N THR A 475 16.75 14.76 -3.59
CA THR A 475 16.64 16.16 -3.17
C THR A 475 17.08 17.10 -4.31
N ASP A 476 16.22 18.03 -4.70
CA ASP A 476 16.44 19.00 -5.78
C ASP A 476 16.70 18.40 -7.19
N ILE A 477 16.38 17.11 -7.42
CA ILE A 477 16.66 16.41 -8.68
C ILE A 477 16.08 17.11 -9.93
N HIS A 478 14.97 17.83 -9.79
CA HIS A 478 14.31 18.54 -10.88
C HIS A 478 15.17 19.66 -11.50
N ASN A 479 16.20 20.16 -10.80
CA ASN A 479 17.12 21.19 -11.28
C ASN A 479 18.52 20.66 -11.62
N ASP A 480 18.78 19.37 -11.42
CA ASP A 480 20.12 18.77 -11.61
C ASP A 480 20.08 17.62 -12.63
N LEU A 481 20.53 17.92 -13.84
CA LEU A 481 20.60 16.95 -14.94
C LEU A 481 21.53 15.77 -14.64
N LYS A 482 22.58 15.97 -13.83
CA LYS A 482 23.51 14.88 -13.49
C LYS A 482 22.85 13.91 -12.52
N LYS A 483 22.11 14.42 -11.53
CA LYS A 483 21.30 13.57 -10.65
C LYS A 483 20.25 12.80 -11.43
N GLN A 484 19.55 13.46 -12.38
CA GLN A 484 18.59 12.79 -13.24
C GLN A 484 19.22 11.64 -14.03
N GLN A 485 20.37 11.88 -14.68
CA GLN A 485 21.10 10.83 -15.42
C GLN A 485 21.51 9.66 -14.53
N LEU A 486 22.06 9.93 -13.34
CA LEU A 486 22.48 8.89 -12.41
C LEU A 486 21.29 8.06 -11.92
N VAL A 487 20.20 8.72 -11.52
CA VAL A 487 18.97 8.06 -11.07
C VAL A 487 18.35 7.21 -12.19
N THR A 488 18.34 7.70 -13.44
CA THR A 488 17.89 6.91 -14.60
C THR A 488 18.69 5.63 -14.76
N GLN A 489 20.02 5.67 -14.67
CA GLN A 489 20.85 4.46 -14.77
C GLN A 489 20.56 3.46 -13.65
N ILE A 490 20.26 3.94 -12.44
CA ILE A 490 19.86 3.07 -11.32
C ILE A 490 18.52 2.40 -11.61
N ILE A 491 17.53 3.15 -12.10
CA ILE A 491 16.21 2.62 -12.46
C ILE A 491 16.33 1.57 -13.58
N GLU A 492 17.07 1.88 -14.64
CA GLU A 492 17.31 0.95 -15.76
C GLU A 492 17.97 -0.34 -15.28
N PHE A 493 19.00 -0.25 -14.44
CA PHE A 493 19.62 -1.42 -13.83
C PHE A 493 18.62 -2.24 -13.00
N CYS A 494 17.76 -1.58 -12.22
CA CYS A 494 16.73 -2.26 -11.43
C CYS A 494 15.77 -3.01 -12.34
N HIS A 495 15.23 -2.36 -13.37
CA HIS A 495 14.28 -2.96 -14.32
C HIS A 495 14.88 -4.14 -15.10
N ASP A 496 16.12 -4.00 -15.61
CA ASP A 496 16.84 -5.06 -16.32
C ASP A 496 17.06 -6.32 -15.45
N ASN A 497 17.10 -6.16 -14.13
CA ASN A 497 17.30 -7.23 -13.16
C ASN A 497 16.03 -7.62 -12.39
N GLN A 498 14.85 -7.12 -12.79
CA GLN A 498 13.55 -7.38 -12.14
C GLN A 498 13.49 -6.92 -10.66
N ILE A 499 14.19 -5.84 -10.35
CA ILE A 499 14.23 -5.18 -9.03
C ILE A 499 13.31 -3.96 -9.09
N GLN A 500 12.56 -3.69 -8.03
CA GLN A 500 11.75 -2.48 -7.92
C GLN A 500 12.57 -1.31 -7.34
N SER A 501 12.53 -0.16 -8.01
CA SER A 501 13.17 1.07 -7.56
C SER A 501 12.25 1.88 -6.64
N LEU A 502 12.77 2.36 -5.51
CA LEU A 502 12.06 3.19 -4.55
C LEU A 502 12.81 4.52 -4.37
N ALA A 503 12.21 5.65 -4.72
CA ALA A 503 12.80 6.97 -4.46
C ALA A 503 12.44 7.46 -3.05
N GLU A 504 13.47 7.70 -2.24
CA GLU A 504 13.32 8.17 -0.88
C GLU A 504 13.36 9.69 -0.74
N GLY A 505 12.74 10.18 0.35
CA GLY A 505 12.82 11.59 0.71
C GLY A 505 12.18 12.52 -0.32
N VAL A 506 11.12 12.08 -1.01
CA VAL A 506 10.33 12.97 -1.89
C VAL A 506 9.56 13.98 -1.05
N GLU A 507 9.94 15.26 -1.12
CA GLU A 507 9.38 16.32 -0.26
C GLU A 507 8.60 17.39 -1.04
N THR A 508 8.78 17.47 -2.36
CA THR A 508 8.13 18.48 -3.21
C THR A 508 7.40 17.89 -4.42
N ALA A 509 6.44 18.65 -4.95
CA ALA A 509 5.71 18.31 -6.18
C ALA A 509 6.64 18.18 -7.40
N GLN A 510 7.68 19.02 -7.46
CA GLN A 510 8.67 19.02 -8.54
C GLN A 510 9.50 17.75 -8.53
N GLU A 511 9.99 17.32 -7.35
CA GLU A 511 10.71 16.06 -7.19
C GLU A 511 9.83 14.87 -7.57
N LEU A 512 8.59 14.84 -7.06
CA LEU A 512 7.59 13.82 -7.41
C LEU A 512 7.43 13.68 -8.92
N ARG A 513 7.17 14.79 -9.61
CA ARG A 513 6.98 14.78 -11.07
C ARG A 513 8.22 14.29 -11.81
N THR A 514 9.41 14.69 -11.36
CA THR A 514 10.67 14.26 -11.97
C THR A 514 10.90 12.76 -11.77
N VAL A 515 10.78 12.22 -10.57
CA VAL A 515 11.03 10.77 -10.33
C VAL A 515 10.03 9.89 -11.07
N ILE A 516 8.76 10.30 -11.18
CA ILE A 516 7.75 9.61 -12.01
C ILE A 516 8.18 9.63 -13.50
N ARG A 517 8.68 10.78 -13.99
CA ARG A 517 9.16 10.91 -15.39
C ARG A 517 10.38 10.05 -15.68
N LEU A 518 11.26 9.85 -14.69
CA LEU A 518 12.43 8.99 -14.82
C LEU A 518 12.08 7.50 -14.76
N GLY A 519 10.85 7.14 -14.36
CA GLY A 519 10.37 5.75 -14.34
C GLY A 519 10.54 5.02 -13.00
N VAL A 520 10.68 5.74 -11.88
CA VAL A 520 10.73 5.12 -10.54
C VAL A 520 9.43 4.36 -10.25
N ASP A 521 9.52 3.19 -9.60
CA ASP A 521 8.36 2.33 -9.32
C ASP A 521 7.60 2.74 -8.04
N LEU A 522 8.35 3.04 -6.98
CA LEU A 522 7.82 3.34 -5.65
C LEU A 522 8.38 4.66 -5.11
N ILE A 523 7.61 5.37 -4.29
CA ILE A 523 8.04 6.61 -3.65
C ILE A 523 7.72 6.62 -2.16
N GLN A 524 8.60 7.26 -1.41
CA GLN A 524 8.42 7.53 0.01
C GLN A 524 8.97 8.92 0.34
N GLY A 525 8.26 9.68 1.18
CA GLY A 525 8.73 10.98 1.61
C GLY A 525 7.63 11.82 2.25
N TYR A 526 7.99 13.03 2.69
CA TYR A 526 7.02 13.89 3.38
C TYR A 526 5.94 14.44 2.45
N TYR A 527 6.19 14.46 1.14
CA TYR A 527 5.17 14.86 0.17
C TYR A 527 3.99 13.88 0.17
N THR A 528 4.23 12.57 0.30
CA THR A 528 3.15 11.56 0.36
C THR A 528 2.57 11.44 1.77
N SER A 529 3.42 11.22 2.78
CA SER A 529 3.07 11.32 4.20
C SER A 529 4.30 11.22 5.10
N LYS A 530 4.26 11.95 6.23
CA LYS A 530 5.18 11.74 7.35
C LYS A 530 4.91 10.41 8.09
N PRO A 531 5.90 9.86 8.82
CA PRO A 531 5.69 8.70 9.71
C PRO A 531 4.66 8.97 10.80
N LYS A 532 3.77 8.01 11.07
CA LYS A 532 2.68 8.15 12.07
C LYS A 532 2.47 6.87 12.89
N PRO A 533 1.90 6.94 14.10
CA PRO A 533 1.58 5.76 14.92
C PRO A 533 0.34 4.97 14.41
N LEU A 534 -0.08 5.16 13.16
CA LEU A 534 -1.30 4.55 12.60
C LEU A 534 -1.16 4.30 11.09
N PHE A 535 -1.91 3.31 10.59
CA PHE A 535 -1.97 2.98 9.17
C PHE A 535 -2.92 3.90 8.42
N LEU A 536 -2.46 4.45 7.30
CA LEU A 536 -3.29 5.23 6.39
C LEU A 536 -3.97 4.34 5.36
N GLU A 537 -5.28 4.49 5.15
CA GLU A 537 -5.97 3.77 4.07
C GLU A 537 -5.53 4.26 2.69
N SER A 538 -5.38 5.57 2.52
CA SER A 538 -4.87 6.22 1.31
C SER A 538 -4.07 7.48 1.63
N ILE A 539 -3.23 7.92 0.69
CA ILE A 539 -2.65 9.27 0.72
C ILE A 539 -3.70 10.34 0.42
N ALA A 540 -3.34 11.62 0.56
CA ALA A 540 -4.25 12.72 0.26
C ALA A 540 -4.65 12.71 -1.24
N LYS A 541 -5.92 13.04 -1.49
CA LYS A 541 -6.53 12.91 -2.82
C LYS A 541 -5.83 13.77 -3.88
N ASP A 542 -5.48 15.00 -3.52
CA ASP A 542 -4.74 15.95 -4.36
C ASP A 542 -3.37 15.41 -4.80
N ILE A 543 -2.63 14.76 -3.89
CA ILE A 543 -1.35 14.12 -4.22
C ILE A 543 -1.56 12.92 -5.14
N LYS A 544 -2.56 12.07 -4.85
CA LYS A 544 -2.90 10.93 -5.73
C LYS A 544 -3.32 11.39 -7.13
N ASP A 545 -4.09 12.46 -7.22
CA ASP A 545 -4.50 13.06 -8.49
C ASP A 545 -3.30 13.65 -9.24
N GLU A 546 -2.31 14.22 -8.55
CA GLU A 546 -1.06 14.68 -9.16
C GLU A 546 -0.22 13.53 -9.71
N ILE A 547 -0.11 12.41 -9.00
CA ILE A 547 0.58 11.20 -9.47
C ILE A 547 -0.07 10.70 -10.77
N ILE A 548 -1.39 10.55 -10.78
CA ILE A 548 -2.15 10.08 -11.94
C ILE A 548 -2.00 11.07 -13.10
N ARG A 549 -2.18 12.37 -12.86
CA ARG A 549 -2.03 13.41 -13.89
C ARG A 549 -0.63 13.39 -14.50
N THR A 550 0.41 13.27 -13.69
CA THR A 550 1.80 13.21 -14.17
C THR A 550 2.01 12.01 -15.09
N ASN A 551 1.47 10.84 -14.74
CA ASN A 551 1.55 9.65 -15.58
C ASN A 551 0.78 9.77 -16.90
N LEU A 552 -0.36 10.48 -16.91
CA LEU A 552 -1.15 10.75 -18.11
C LEU A 552 -0.49 11.82 -19.01
N GLU A 553 0.26 12.76 -18.43
CA GLU A 553 1.02 13.77 -19.16
C GLU A 553 2.26 13.21 -19.84
N ILE A 554 2.93 12.23 -19.23
CA ILE A 554 4.10 11.56 -19.78
C ILE A 554 3.69 10.82 -21.05
N ARG A 555 3.98 11.45 -22.20
CA ARG A 555 3.93 10.78 -23.50
C ARG A 555 4.93 9.63 -23.47
N PRO A 556 4.51 8.40 -23.79
CA PRO A 556 5.42 7.53 -24.49
C PRO A 556 5.67 8.20 -25.85
N ASP A 557 6.90 8.60 -26.16
CA ASP A 557 7.37 8.70 -27.55
C ASP A 557 7.47 7.28 -28.17
N GLY A 558 6.53 6.40 -27.84
CA GLY A 558 6.61 4.96 -27.97
C GLY A 558 5.54 4.39 -28.89
N ALA A 559 5.81 3.17 -29.37
CA ALA A 559 4.99 2.42 -30.30
C ALA A 559 3.53 2.32 -29.86
N LYS A 560 2.61 2.43 -30.84
CA LYS A 560 1.17 2.26 -30.69
C LYS A 560 0.87 0.98 -29.90
N LYS A 561 0.27 1.10 -28.70
CA LYS A 561 -0.14 -0.04 -27.87
C LYS A 561 -1.66 -0.16 -27.88
N ILE A 562 -2.15 -1.22 -28.50
CA ILE A 562 -3.58 -1.41 -28.77
C ILE A 562 -4.18 -2.43 -27.79
N TYR A 563 -5.26 -2.04 -27.11
CA TYR A 563 -6.09 -2.95 -26.33
C TYR A 563 -7.17 -3.54 -27.23
N ALA A 564 -7.15 -4.85 -27.45
CA ALA A 564 -8.14 -5.55 -28.25
C ALA A 564 -9.28 -6.06 -27.35
N ALA A 565 -10.38 -5.29 -27.27
CA ALA A 565 -11.56 -5.66 -26.50
C ALA A 565 -12.36 -6.74 -27.25
N ARG A 566 -12.44 -7.93 -26.65
CA ARG A 566 -13.02 -9.14 -27.30
C ARG A 566 -14.08 -9.84 -26.46
N ASN A 567 -13.91 -9.88 -25.14
CA ASN A 567 -14.80 -10.59 -24.21
C ASN A 567 -15.02 -9.80 -22.91
N ASP A 568 -14.89 -8.47 -22.98
CA ASP A 568 -14.86 -7.56 -21.86
C ASP A 568 -16.26 -7.01 -21.59
N THR A 569 -16.72 -7.09 -20.34
CA THR A 569 -18.01 -6.48 -19.95
C THR A 569 -17.85 -5.01 -19.60
N GLU A 570 -16.80 -4.69 -18.84
CA GLU A 570 -16.47 -3.34 -18.37
C GLU A 570 -14.96 -3.13 -18.36
N ILE A 571 -14.53 -1.95 -18.83
CA ILE A 571 -13.14 -1.51 -18.87
C ILE A 571 -13.02 -0.15 -18.16
N ASP A 572 -12.02 0.00 -17.30
CA ASP A 572 -11.62 1.29 -16.74
C ASP A 572 -10.56 1.93 -17.66
N ILE A 573 -10.93 3.06 -18.28
CA ILE A 573 -10.07 3.74 -19.24
C ILE A 573 -8.83 4.37 -18.60
N LEU A 574 -8.91 4.78 -17.33
CA LEU A 574 -7.76 5.31 -16.60
C LEU A 574 -6.73 4.21 -16.36
N LYS A 575 -7.19 3.01 -16.01
CA LYS A 575 -6.31 1.86 -15.83
C LYS A 575 -5.55 1.53 -17.11
N LEU A 576 -6.25 1.45 -18.25
CA LEU A 576 -5.60 1.18 -19.54
C LEU A 576 -4.59 2.27 -19.92
N ALA A 577 -4.91 3.53 -19.65
CA ALA A 577 -4.01 4.65 -19.91
C ALA A 577 -2.74 4.58 -19.03
N LEU A 578 -2.87 4.21 -17.75
CA LEU A 578 -1.73 3.97 -16.86
C LEU A 578 -0.86 2.79 -17.34
N GLU A 579 -1.49 1.76 -17.91
CA GLU A 579 -0.81 0.64 -18.59
C GLU A 579 -0.27 1.01 -20.00
N LYS A 580 -0.28 2.30 -20.35
CA LYS A 580 0.28 2.89 -21.58
C LYS A 580 -0.43 2.45 -22.87
N TYR A 581 -1.68 2.01 -22.81
CA TYR A 581 -2.50 1.79 -24.00
C TYR A 581 -2.90 3.13 -24.63
N THR A 582 -2.86 3.19 -25.97
CA THR A 582 -3.21 4.39 -26.76
C THR A 582 -4.50 4.23 -27.53
N ASP A 583 -4.89 2.99 -27.84
CA ASP A 583 -6.06 2.67 -28.65
C ASP A 583 -6.84 1.51 -28.04
N ILE A 584 -8.17 1.58 -28.11
CA ILE A 584 -9.07 0.46 -27.84
C ILE A 584 -9.69 0.05 -29.16
N HIS A 585 -9.40 -1.17 -29.62
CA HIS A 585 -10.05 -1.77 -30.77
C HIS A 585 -11.13 -2.74 -30.29
N ILE A 586 -12.37 -2.50 -30.70
CA ILE A 586 -13.53 -3.24 -30.22
C ILE A 586 -13.97 -4.24 -31.30
N TYR A 587 -13.94 -5.53 -30.93
CA TYR A 587 -14.33 -6.66 -31.78
C TYR A 587 -15.57 -7.40 -31.24
N GLN A 588 -16.29 -6.79 -30.29
CA GLN A 588 -17.37 -7.41 -29.54
C GLN A 588 -18.67 -6.61 -29.58
N SER A 589 -19.78 -7.28 -29.29
CA SER A 589 -21.13 -6.72 -29.44
C SER A 589 -21.55 -5.74 -28.37
N LYS A 590 -20.95 -5.79 -27.18
CA LYS A 590 -21.30 -4.91 -26.07
C LYS A 590 -20.08 -4.62 -25.21
N LEU A 591 -19.91 -3.37 -24.79
CA LEU A 591 -18.85 -2.96 -23.90
C LEU A 591 -19.30 -1.79 -23.02
N THR A 592 -18.86 -1.75 -21.77
CA THR A 592 -18.94 -0.55 -20.93
C THR A 592 -17.54 0.01 -20.70
N ILE A 593 -17.35 1.31 -20.92
CA ILE A 593 -16.12 2.01 -20.57
C ILE A 593 -16.43 3.04 -19.47
N THR A 594 -15.69 2.93 -18.38
CA THR A 594 -15.79 3.84 -17.23
C THR A 594 -14.53 4.69 -17.10
N GLY A 595 -14.68 5.89 -16.51
CA GLY A 595 -13.58 6.80 -16.26
C GLY A 595 -13.91 7.87 -15.21
N ASP A 596 -13.16 8.96 -15.25
CA ASP A 596 -13.36 10.16 -14.42
C ASP A 596 -13.52 11.40 -15.33
N PRO A 597 -14.63 12.16 -15.22
CA PRO A 597 -14.91 13.28 -16.10
C PRO A 597 -13.91 14.43 -15.94
N ASP A 598 -13.16 14.47 -14.83
CA ASP A 598 -12.19 15.52 -14.51
C ASP A 598 -10.76 15.13 -14.96
N LYS A 599 -10.54 13.90 -15.41
CA LYS A 599 -9.21 13.40 -15.82
C LYS A 599 -9.18 13.09 -17.32
N PRO A 600 -8.65 14.00 -18.16
CA PRO A 600 -8.55 13.76 -19.59
C PRO A 600 -7.56 12.62 -19.88
N VAL A 601 -8.02 11.62 -20.64
CA VAL A 601 -7.22 10.47 -21.06
C VAL A 601 -6.94 10.55 -22.56
N LYS A 602 -5.67 10.47 -22.94
CA LYS A 602 -5.26 10.41 -24.36
C LYS A 602 -5.48 9.01 -24.92
N MET A 603 -6.59 8.81 -25.62
CA MET A 603 -6.96 7.50 -26.15
C MET A 603 -7.87 7.61 -27.38
N ASN A 604 -7.75 6.67 -28.30
CA ASN A 604 -8.67 6.55 -29.44
C ASN A 604 -9.46 5.23 -29.33
N ILE A 605 -10.74 5.26 -29.66
CA ILE A 605 -11.60 4.07 -29.67
C ILE A 605 -11.98 3.77 -31.11
N ALA A 606 -11.75 2.54 -31.57
CA ALA A 606 -12.12 2.08 -32.90
C ALA A 606 -13.09 0.90 -32.81
N ILE A 607 -14.25 1.04 -33.44
CA ILE A 607 -15.11 -0.09 -33.77
C ILE A 607 -14.60 -0.64 -35.10
N MET A 608 -14.25 -1.92 -35.12
CA MET A 608 -13.60 -2.50 -36.29
C MET A 608 -14.60 -2.76 -37.42
N ASP A 609 -14.13 -2.75 -38.66
CA ASP A 609 -14.95 -2.98 -39.86
C ASP A 609 -15.81 -4.24 -39.73
N ASN A 610 -17.03 -4.19 -40.25
CA ASN A 610 -18.00 -5.30 -40.20
C ASN A 610 -18.40 -5.77 -38.78
N HIS A 611 -18.16 -4.98 -37.73
CA HIS A 611 -18.62 -5.29 -36.37
C HIS A 611 -19.77 -4.38 -35.95
N SER A 612 -20.73 -4.92 -35.20
CA SER A 612 -21.73 -4.12 -34.49
C SER A 612 -21.41 -4.11 -33.00
N CYS A 613 -21.45 -2.93 -32.37
CA CYS A 613 -21.18 -2.76 -30.96
C CYS A 613 -22.19 -1.82 -30.27
N GLU A 614 -22.70 -2.25 -29.12
CA GLU A 614 -23.37 -1.40 -28.13
C GLU A 614 -22.34 -0.93 -27.08
N LEU A 615 -21.86 0.30 -27.22
CA LEU A 615 -20.85 0.89 -26.34
C LEU A 615 -21.51 1.79 -25.30
N ASN A 616 -21.29 1.50 -24.01
CA ASN A 616 -21.79 2.30 -22.91
C ASN A 616 -20.65 3.16 -22.33
N LEU A 617 -20.78 4.49 -22.35
CA LEU A 617 -19.83 5.40 -21.73
C LEU A 617 -20.38 5.95 -20.41
N LYS A 618 -19.54 5.93 -19.38
CA LYS A 618 -19.88 6.42 -18.04
C LYS A 618 -18.71 7.21 -17.46
N ASN A 619 -18.92 8.52 -17.28
CA ASN A 619 -17.94 9.41 -16.65
C ASN A 619 -16.60 9.51 -17.42
N VAL A 620 -16.58 9.30 -18.75
CA VAL A 620 -15.31 9.31 -19.50
C VAL A 620 -14.94 10.72 -19.96
N ASN A 621 -13.65 11.06 -19.92
CA ASN A 621 -13.10 12.27 -20.53
C ASN A 621 -11.92 11.85 -21.41
N ILE A 622 -12.14 11.81 -22.72
CA ILE A 622 -11.20 11.27 -23.69
C ILE A 622 -10.76 12.39 -24.62
N VAL A 623 -9.46 12.48 -24.86
CA VAL A 623 -8.88 13.38 -25.86
C VAL A 623 -8.10 12.51 -26.85
N SER A 624 -8.17 12.81 -28.13
CA SER A 624 -7.40 12.06 -29.14
C SER A 624 -5.90 12.06 -28.84
N GLY A 625 -5.26 10.89 -28.92
CA GLY A 625 -3.82 10.74 -28.65
C GLY A 625 -2.92 11.03 -29.86
N ASN A 626 -3.46 10.94 -31.07
CA ASN A 626 -2.70 10.85 -32.32
C ASN A 626 -3.30 11.68 -33.48
N SER A 627 -4.01 12.76 -33.14
CA SER A 627 -4.64 13.65 -34.12
C SER A 627 -5.74 12.98 -34.99
N ARG A 628 -6.32 11.87 -34.53
CA ARG A 628 -7.46 11.20 -35.18
C ARG A 628 -8.79 11.51 -34.47
N PRO A 629 -9.94 11.13 -35.02
CA PRO A 629 -11.20 11.12 -34.28
C PRO A 629 -11.09 10.35 -32.95
N THR A 630 -11.77 10.83 -31.92
CA THR A 630 -11.72 10.18 -30.59
C THR A 630 -12.40 8.81 -30.63
N ILE A 631 -13.50 8.71 -31.38
CA ILE A 631 -14.17 7.45 -31.70
C ILE A 631 -14.24 7.31 -33.21
N SER A 632 -13.87 6.14 -33.74
CA SER A 632 -14.00 5.80 -35.16
C SER A 632 -14.86 4.56 -35.34
N VAL A 633 -15.88 4.68 -36.19
CA VAL A 633 -16.68 3.56 -36.67
C VAL A 633 -16.03 3.03 -37.95
N GLY A 634 -15.76 1.73 -38.00
CA GLY A 634 -15.20 1.07 -39.18
C GLY A 634 -16.18 1.02 -40.35
N GLU A 635 -15.68 0.65 -41.52
CA GLU A 635 -16.53 0.48 -42.70
C GLU A 635 -17.52 -0.68 -42.47
N TYR A 636 -18.78 -0.49 -42.87
CA TYR A 636 -19.87 -1.46 -42.68
C TYR A 636 -20.09 -1.88 -41.20
N ALA A 637 -19.63 -1.06 -40.26
CA ALA A 637 -19.82 -1.28 -38.83
C ALA A 637 -21.07 -0.53 -38.31
N ARG A 638 -21.61 -0.99 -37.17
CA ARG A 638 -22.72 -0.32 -36.49
C ARG A 638 -22.38 -0.03 -35.03
N LEU A 639 -22.40 1.23 -34.63
CA LEU A 639 -22.17 1.67 -33.26
C LEU A 639 -23.46 2.21 -32.64
N VAL A 640 -23.91 1.58 -31.54
CA VAL A 640 -24.90 2.16 -30.63
C VAL A 640 -24.16 2.69 -29.40
N LEU A 641 -24.03 4.00 -29.29
CA LEU A 641 -23.35 4.68 -28.19
C LEU A 641 -24.35 5.12 -27.13
N ASN A 642 -24.34 4.48 -25.96
CA ASN A 642 -25.17 4.84 -24.82
C ASN A 642 -24.37 5.65 -23.80
N VAL A 643 -24.76 6.90 -23.55
CA VAL A 643 -24.08 7.76 -22.58
C VAL A 643 -24.84 7.87 -21.25
N SER A 644 -24.11 7.74 -20.15
CA SER A 644 -24.62 7.95 -18.79
C SER A 644 -23.72 8.91 -18.01
N LYS A 645 -24.31 9.72 -17.11
CA LYS A 645 -23.60 10.78 -16.38
C LYS A 645 -22.93 11.79 -17.33
N THR A 646 -21.74 12.30 -17.04
CA THR A 646 -21.05 13.34 -17.84
C THR A 646 -19.92 12.71 -18.63
N ASN A 647 -19.93 12.85 -19.96
CA ASN A 647 -18.88 12.34 -20.84
C ASN A 647 -18.36 13.44 -21.76
N LYS A 648 -17.05 13.45 -22.03
CA LYS A 648 -16.37 14.44 -22.88
C LYS A 648 -15.48 13.75 -23.90
N LEU A 649 -15.58 14.18 -25.16
CA LEU A 649 -14.67 13.82 -26.25
C LEU A 649 -14.00 15.11 -26.75
N GLY A 650 -12.67 15.15 -26.74
CA GLY A 650 -11.88 16.33 -27.12
C GLY A 650 -11.00 16.09 -28.35
N TYR A 651 -10.56 17.19 -28.98
CA TYR A 651 -9.79 17.26 -30.24
C TYR A 651 -10.65 17.04 -31.48
N SER A 652 -11.20 15.84 -31.66
CA SER A 652 -12.10 15.49 -32.75
C SER A 652 -13.14 14.49 -32.26
N GLY A 653 -14.36 14.53 -32.78
CA GLY A 653 -15.51 13.80 -32.28
C GLY A 653 -15.57 12.35 -32.74
N ILE A 654 -16.72 11.98 -33.30
CA ILE A 654 -17.08 10.63 -33.70
C ILE A 654 -17.07 10.54 -35.22
N TYR A 655 -16.22 9.68 -35.75
CA TYR A 655 -16.09 9.42 -37.17
C TYR A 655 -17.02 8.27 -37.61
N VAL A 656 -17.91 8.56 -38.56
CA VAL A 656 -18.95 7.66 -39.10
C VAL A 656 -18.86 7.70 -40.63
N PRO A 657 -18.05 6.81 -41.24
CA PRO A 657 -17.86 6.80 -42.69
C PRO A 657 -19.11 6.29 -43.42
N MET A 658 -19.17 6.55 -44.72
CA MET A 658 -20.17 5.98 -45.64
C MET A 658 -20.30 4.45 -45.47
N GLY A 659 -21.52 3.93 -45.57
CA GLY A 659 -21.83 2.51 -45.34
C GLY A 659 -21.84 2.04 -43.88
N SER A 660 -21.51 2.92 -42.91
CA SER A 660 -21.60 2.61 -41.48
C SER A 660 -22.85 3.21 -40.82
N GLN A 661 -23.17 2.75 -39.60
CA GLN A 661 -24.34 3.22 -38.86
C GLN A 661 -23.97 3.66 -37.45
N PHE A 662 -24.46 4.81 -37.03
CA PHE A 662 -24.26 5.35 -35.69
C PHE A 662 -25.59 5.73 -35.03
N GLU A 663 -25.79 5.29 -33.79
CA GLU A 663 -26.93 5.64 -32.96
C GLU A 663 -26.46 6.13 -31.59
N LEU A 664 -26.79 7.37 -31.22
CA LEU A 664 -26.54 7.93 -29.89
C LEU A 664 -27.78 7.80 -29.00
N GLY A 665 -27.61 7.19 -27.83
CA GLY A 665 -28.67 7.00 -26.83
C GLY A 665 -28.21 7.31 -25.40
N GLY A 666 -29.08 7.01 -24.43
CA GLY A 666 -28.79 7.15 -22.99
C GLY A 666 -29.39 8.39 -22.33
N LYS A 667 -29.08 8.59 -21.05
CA LYS A 667 -29.67 9.64 -20.19
C LYS A 667 -28.65 10.67 -19.70
N GLY A 668 -27.38 10.52 -20.07
CA GLY A 668 -26.29 11.41 -19.65
C GLY A 668 -26.11 12.63 -20.55
N THR A 669 -25.03 13.36 -20.29
CA THR A 669 -24.50 14.43 -21.14
C THR A 669 -23.30 13.89 -21.92
N LEU A 670 -23.27 14.19 -23.23
CA LEU A 670 -22.10 14.03 -24.08
C LEU A 670 -21.69 15.40 -24.61
N THR A 671 -20.49 15.85 -24.26
CA THR A 671 -19.87 17.05 -24.84
C THR A 671 -18.79 16.62 -25.83
N ILE A 672 -18.86 17.10 -27.05
CA ILE A 672 -17.85 16.92 -28.10
C ILE A 672 -17.21 18.29 -28.35
N ASP A 673 -15.95 18.45 -27.97
CA ASP A 673 -15.15 19.67 -28.17
C ASP A 673 -14.14 19.44 -29.30
N SER A 674 -14.52 19.89 -30.49
CA SER A 674 -13.74 19.74 -31.71
C SER A 674 -12.97 21.02 -32.01
N TYR A 675 -11.64 20.93 -31.90
CA TYR A 675 -10.68 22.01 -32.17
C TYR A 675 -9.54 21.55 -33.11
N ALA A 676 -9.75 20.43 -33.81
CA ALA A 676 -8.90 20.01 -34.92
C ALA A 676 -8.96 21.03 -36.07
N SER A 677 -8.00 21.00 -37.00
CA SER A 677 -8.04 21.88 -38.18
C SER A 677 -9.28 21.66 -39.04
N GLU A 678 -9.69 20.39 -39.15
CA GLU A 678 -10.91 19.89 -39.77
C GLU A 678 -11.78 19.29 -38.67
N GLY A 679 -12.73 20.07 -38.19
CA GLY A 679 -13.54 19.72 -37.04
C GLY A 679 -14.65 18.75 -37.41
N ILE A 680 -14.72 17.61 -36.73
CA ILE A 680 -15.80 16.62 -36.85
C ILE A 680 -16.49 16.53 -35.50
N GLY A 681 -17.80 16.76 -35.46
CA GLY A 681 -18.64 16.43 -34.30
C GLY A 681 -19.08 14.96 -34.34
N ILE A 682 -20.02 14.63 -35.22
CA ILE A 682 -20.50 13.27 -35.49
C ILE A 682 -20.70 13.11 -36.99
N GLY A 683 -19.98 12.17 -37.61
CA GLY A 683 -20.08 11.93 -39.05
C GLY A 683 -18.71 11.91 -39.71
N ASN A 684 -18.52 12.63 -40.81
CA ASN A 684 -17.26 12.66 -41.54
C ASN A 684 -16.74 14.08 -41.71
N ASP A 685 -15.51 14.22 -42.23
CA ASP A 685 -14.95 15.51 -42.62
C ASP A 685 -15.66 16.10 -43.85
N TYR A 686 -15.16 17.24 -44.31
CA TYR A 686 -15.75 18.01 -45.41
C TYR A 686 -15.50 17.42 -46.81
N ASP A 687 -14.58 16.47 -46.96
CA ASP A 687 -14.17 15.89 -48.24
C ASP A 687 -14.73 14.46 -48.45
N HIS A 688 -15.27 13.83 -47.40
CA HIS A 688 -15.72 12.45 -47.45
C HIS A 688 -17.22 12.26 -47.12
N GLY A 689 -17.78 11.15 -47.61
CA GLY A 689 -19.17 10.76 -47.36
C GLY A 689 -19.40 10.20 -45.96
N TYR A 690 -20.58 10.46 -45.37
CA TYR A 690 -20.96 9.98 -44.03
C TYR A 690 -21.97 8.84 -44.09
N GLY A 691 -22.02 8.03 -43.04
CA GLY A 691 -23.00 6.94 -42.86
C GLY A 691 -24.29 7.40 -42.15
N ASP A 692 -25.17 6.46 -41.80
CA ASP A 692 -26.41 6.78 -41.08
C ASP A 692 -26.13 7.32 -39.68
N ILE A 693 -26.73 8.46 -39.33
CA ILE A 693 -26.56 9.10 -38.03
C ILE A 693 -27.92 9.26 -37.35
N THR A 694 -28.12 8.55 -36.24
CA THR A 694 -29.33 8.66 -35.41
C THR A 694 -28.99 9.21 -34.03
N VAL A 695 -29.73 10.22 -33.57
CA VAL A 695 -29.64 10.75 -32.19
C VAL A 695 -30.98 10.51 -31.48
N ASN A 696 -31.00 9.59 -30.52
CA ASN A 696 -32.17 9.17 -29.77
C ASN A 696 -31.87 9.08 -28.27
N MET A 697 -31.58 10.22 -27.64
CA MET A 697 -31.17 10.26 -26.23
C MET A 697 -32.15 11.05 -25.36
N GLN A 698 -32.28 10.66 -24.09
CA GLN A 698 -33.09 11.39 -23.09
C GLN A 698 -32.31 12.53 -22.43
N GLY A 699 -30.99 12.58 -22.63
CA GLY A 699 -30.10 13.57 -22.03
C GLY A 699 -29.75 14.74 -22.96
N THR A 700 -28.52 15.25 -22.82
CA THR A 700 -28.01 16.40 -23.59
C THR A 700 -26.82 15.99 -24.47
N LEU A 701 -26.87 16.32 -25.75
CA LEU A 701 -25.72 16.35 -26.65
C LEU A 701 -25.27 17.80 -26.82
N GLU A 702 -23.99 18.06 -26.60
CA GLU A 702 -23.38 19.36 -26.84
C GLU A 702 -22.19 19.20 -27.79
N ILE A 703 -22.22 19.91 -28.92
CA ILE A 703 -21.12 19.92 -29.89
C ILE A 703 -20.57 21.33 -29.99
N ILE A 704 -19.27 21.47 -29.72
CA ILE A 704 -18.51 22.71 -29.83
C ILE A 704 -17.53 22.53 -30.98
N GLY A 705 -17.74 23.28 -32.06
CA GLY A 705 -16.93 23.23 -33.27
C GLY A 705 -16.14 24.52 -33.45
N ASN A 706 -14.84 24.50 -33.13
CA ASN A 706 -13.93 25.63 -33.21
C ASN A 706 -12.79 25.34 -34.19
N SER A 707 -13.10 25.37 -35.49
CA SER A 707 -12.19 24.96 -36.56
C SER A 707 -12.34 25.83 -37.80
N THR A 708 -11.32 25.88 -38.65
CA THR A 708 -11.41 26.60 -39.94
C THR A 708 -12.53 26.06 -40.81
N GLN A 709 -12.60 24.72 -40.90
CA GLN A 709 -13.68 23.98 -41.50
C GLN A 709 -14.27 23.04 -40.46
N VAL A 710 -15.60 22.99 -40.35
CA VAL A 710 -16.25 22.18 -39.33
C VAL A 710 -17.57 21.59 -39.81
N VAL A 711 -17.77 20.33 -39.48
CA VAL A 711 -19.04 19.63 -39.63
C VAL A 711 -19.45 19.13 -38.25
N CYS A 712 -20.55 19.67 -37.69
CA CYS A 712 -21.01 19.24 -36.38
C CYS A 712 -21.76 17.90 -36.46
N ILE A 713 -22.74 17.75 -37.36
CA ILE A 713 -23.43 16.48 -37.62
C ILE A 713 -23.57 16.26 -39.13
N GLY A 714 -23.02 15.18 -39.68
CA GLY A 714 -23.09 14.85 -41.10
C GLY A 714 -21.71 14.76 -41.76
N GLY A 715 -21.53 15.22 -43.00
CA GLY A 715 -20.23 15.13 -43.68
C GLY A 715 -20.11 15.93 -44.97
N GLY A 716 -19.07 15.64 -45.75
CA GLY A 716 -18.79 16.29 -47.02
C GLY A 716 -19.80 15.96 -48.10
N TYR A 717 -20.08 14.67 -48.31
CA TYR A 717 -20.95 14.16 -49.37
C TYR A 717 -21.97 13.15 -48.83
N ASN A 718 -22.99 12.80 -49.62
CA ASN A 718 -23.98 11.79 -49.26
C ASN A 718 -24.33 10.90 -50.46
N ASP A 719 -23.34 10.18 -50.97
CA ASP A 719 -23.51 9.37 -52.18
C ASP A 719 -24.25 8.03 -51.92
N ASP A 720 -24.50 7.69 -50.65
CA ASP A 720 -25.15 6.44 -50.20
C ASP A 720 -26.58 6.66 -49.67
N ASP A 721 -27.15 7.85 -49.93
CA ASP A 721 -28.48 8.26 -49.42
C ASP A 721 -28.63 8.16 -47.89
N SER A 722 -27.52 8.22 -47.14
CA SER A 722 -27.49 8.14 -45.67
C SER A 722 -28.43 9.16 -45.03
N GLU A 723 -29.05 8.76 -43.91
CA GLU A 723 -30.00 9.60 -43.19
C GLU A 723 -29.40 10.22 -41.92
N ILE A 724 -29.76 11.48 -41.64
CA ILE A 724 -29.54 12.14 -40.34
C ILE A 724 -30.88 12.24 -39.61
N ASN A 725 -31.06 11.35 -38.63
CA ASN A 725 -32.31 11.19 -37.87
C ASN A 725 -32.15 11.69 -36.43
N LEU A 726 -32.69 12.87 -36.12
CA LEU A 726 -32.73 13.43 -34.77
C LEU A 726 -34.06 13.09 -34.12
N VAL A 727 -34.09 11.98 -33.37
CA VAL A 727 -35.30 11.36 -32.83
C VAL A 727 -35.68 11.92 -31.47
N SER A 728 -34.75 12.09 -30.53
CA SER A 728 -35.05 12.71 -29.23
C SER A 728 -33.81 13.29 -28.55
N GLY A 729 -34.03 14.26 -27.64
CA GLY A 729 -33.01 14.81 -26.76
C GLY A 729 -32.86 16.32 -26.86
N LYS A 730 -32.03 16.89 -25.98
CA LYS A 730 -31.59 18.29 -26.07
C LYS A 730 -30.26 18.34 -26.80
N ILE A 731 -30.20 18.99 -27.95
CA ILE A 731 -29.00 19.09 -28.78
C ILE A 731 -28.57 20.56 -28.85
N ASN A 732 -27.40 20.85 -28.30
CA ASN A 732 -26.77 22.18 -28.37
C ASN A 732 -25.61 22.14 -29.37
N ILE A 733 -25.60 23.05 -30.33
CA ILE A 733 -24.48 23.19 -31.28
C ILE A 733 -23.91 24.60 -31.19
N TYR A 734 -22.61 24.71 -30.96
CA TYR A 734 -21.85 25.95 -30.96
C TYR A 734 -20.79 25.85 -32.05
N MET A 735 -21.00 26.53 -33.17
CA MET A 735 -20.14 26.45 -34.35
C MET A 735 -19.48 27.79 -34.64
N HIS A 736 -18.15 27.81 -34.65
CA HIS A 736 -17.31 28.96 -34.96
C HIS A 736 -16.28 28.59 -36.04
N CYS A 737 -16.44 29.11 -37.25
CA CYS A 737 -15.68 28.64 -38.42
C CYS A 737 -15.51 29.66 -39.55
N HIS A 738 -14.68 29.35 -40.55
CA HIS A 738 -14.74 30.05 -41.84
C HIS A 738 -15.84 29.44 -42.71
N ASN A 739 -15.74 28.12 -42.93
CA ASN A 739 -16.75 27.33 -43.63
C ASN A 739 -17.32 26.31 -42.65
N GLY A 740 -18.64 26.20 -42.51
CA GLY A 740 -19.18 25.24 -41.56
C GLY A 740 -20.59 24.77 -41.85
N LEU A 741 -20.89 23.64 -41.26
CA LEU A 741 -22.16 22.95 -41.38
C LEU A 741 -22.55 22.43 -40.00
N ALA A 742 -23.65 22.92 -39.46
CA ALA A 742 -24.14 22.41 -38.18
C ALA A 742 -24.78 21.02 -38.37
N ILE A 743 -25.71 20.85 -39.32
CA ILE A 743 -26.35 19.54 -39.58
C ILE A 743 -26.59 19.36 -41.09
N GLY A 744 -26.05 18.28 -41.69
CA GLY A 744 -26.38 17.88 -43.06
C GLY A 744 -25.20 17.48 -43.94
N SER A 745 -25.09 18.04 -45.15
CA SER A 745 -23.98 17.77 -46.08
C SER A 745 -23.31 19.04 -46.60
N PHE A 746 -21.99 19.06 -46.76
CA PHE A 746 -21.29 20.27 -47.19
C PHE A 746 -21.34 20.44 -48.72
N ASN A 747 -21.01 19.40 -49.49
CA ASN A 747 -20.88 19.42 -50.94
C ASN A 747 -21.80 18.41 -51.67
N GLY A 748 -22.71 17.75 -50.95
CA GLY A 748 -23.64 16.78 -51.53
C GLY A 748 -25.05 16.87 -50.96
N ASP A 749 -25.80 15.81 -51.17
CA ASP A 749 -27.20 15.74 -50.78
C ASP A 749 -27.36 15.55 -49.26
N ALA A 750 -28.49 15.95 -48.71
CA ALA A 750 -28.74 15.86 -47.28
C ALA A 750 -30.16 15.38 -47.00
N ASN A 751 -30.30 14.23 -46.34
CA ASN A 751 -31.57 13.67 -45.89
C ASN A 751 -31.66 13.82 -44.38
N ILE A 752 -32.51 14.73 -43.90
CA ILE A 752 -32.57 15.13 -42.49
C ILE A 752 -34.00 15.02 -41.97
N ASP A 753 -34.22 14.24 -40.92
CA ASP A 753 -35.48 14.19 -40.17
C ASP A 753 -35.28 14.56 -38.70
N ILE A 754 -36.09 15.48 -38.19
CA ILE A 754 -36.00 16.01 -36.83
C ILE A 754 -37.37 15.88 -36.15
N SER A 755 -37.50 14.98 -35.19
CA SER A 755 -38.78 14.66 -34.54
C SER A 755 -39.23 15.69 -33.51
N GLU A 756 -40.53 15.70 -33.19
CA GLU A 756 -41.16 16.54 -32.15
C GLU A 756 -40.57 16.39 -30.74
N LYS A 757 -39.83 15.29 -30.48
CA LYS A 757 -39.21 15.03 -29.17
C LYS A 757 -37.80 15.64 -29.05
N CYS A 758 -37.32 16.31 -30.10
CA CYS A 758 -36.04 17.01 -30.09
C CYS A 758 -36.22 18.48 -29.72
N LYS A 759 -35.23 18.98 -28.97
CA LYS A 759 -35.03 20.41 -28.79
C LYS A 759 -33.62 20.78 -29.27
N LEU A 760 -33.56 21.62 -30.30
CA LEU A 760 -32.31 22.08 -30.91
C LEU A 760 -32.03 23.53 -30.50
N ASP A 761 -30.88 23.78 -29.90
CA ASP A 761 -30.38 25.12 -29.59
C ASP A 761 -29.02 25.32 -30.30
N MET A 762 -28.97 26.16 -31.34
CA MET A 762 -27.79 26.31 -32.20
C MET A 762 -27.28 27.75 -32.25
N THR A 763 -25.97 27.91 -32.13
CA THR A 763 -25.24 29.15 -32.39
C THR A 763 -24.26 28.91 -33.54
N VAL A 764 -24.46 29.59 -34.65
CA VAL A 764 -23.69 29.41 -35.88
C VAL A 764 -22.99 30.72 -36.23
N SER A 765 -21.66 30.70 -36.24
CA SER A 765 -20.84 31.86 -36.58
C SER A 765 -19.81 31.49 -37.64
N GLY A 766 -19.94 32.04 -38.86
CA GLY A 766 -18.91 31.84 -39.88
C GLY A 766 -19.04 32.67 -41.15
N ILE A 767 -18.03 32.58 -42.02
CA ILE A 767 -18.02 33.32 -43.31
C ILE A 767 -19.07 32.70 -44.25
N LYS A 768 -19.00 31.38 -44.44
CA LYS A 768 -20.01 30.60 -45.15
C LYS A 768 -20.51 29.50 -44.21
N ALA A 769 -21.80 29.48 -43.89
CA ALA A 769 -22.32 28.47 -42.98
C ALA A 769 -23.74 28.03 -43.31
N THR A 770 -24.03 26.77 -43.03
CA THR A 770 -25.39 26.20 -43.08
C THR A 770 -25.76 25.67 -41.71
N GLY A 771 -26.92 26.09 -41.21
CA GLY A 771 -27.50 25.57 -39.97
C GLY A 771 -27.96 24.13 -40.15
N ILE A 772 -29.02 23.92 -40.93
CA ILE A 772 -29.57 22.60 -41.23
C ILE A 772 -29.75 22.48 -42.75
N GLY A 773 -29.13 21.50 -43.39
CA GLY A 773 -29.33 21.21 -44.81
C GLY A 773 -28.04 20.98 -45.57
N SER A 774 -27.92 21.60 -46.74
CA SER A 774 -26.72 21.44 -47.57
C SER A 774 -26.06 22.78 -47.90
N CYS A 775 -24.73 22.84 -48.07
CA CYS A 775 -24.14 24.03 -48.71
C CYS A 775 -24.26 23.97 -50.24
N LYS A 776 -24.31 22.76 -50.82
CA LYS A 776 -24.49 22.53 -52.27
C LYS A 776 -25.05 21.13 -52.51
N GLY A 777 -26.10 21.04 -53.32
CA GLY A 777 -26.76 19.77 -53.66
C GLY A 777 -28.25 19.83 -53.40
N ILE A 778 -28.84 18.66 -53.13
CA ILE A 778 -30.26 18.50 -52.82
C ILE A 778 -30.44 18.32 -51.31
N ALA A 779 -31.24 19.17 -50.67
CA ALA A 779 -31.58 18.98 -49.25
C ALA A 779 -33.04 18.60 -49.06
N SER A 780 -33.29 17.44 -48.44
CA SER A 780 -34.60 16.99 -47.98
C SER A 780 -34.64 17.10 -46.45
N ILE A 781 -35.32 18.13 -45.94
CA ILE A 781 -35.37 18.45 -44.52
C ILE A 781 -36.81 18.32 -44.04
N THR A 782 -37.06 17.42 -43.09
CA THR A 782 -38.33 17.34 -42.35
C THR A 782 -38.09 17.67 -40.88
N SER A 783 -38.93 18.54 -40.31
CA SER A 783 -38.83 18.87 -38.89
C SER A 783 -40.21 19.03 -38.25
N SER A 784 -40.35 18.50 -37.04
CA SER A 784 -41.47 18.74 -36.13
C SER A 784 -41.03 19.29 -34.77
N ALA A 785 -39.76 19.68 -34.67
CA ALA A 785 -39.07 19.99 -33.41
C ALA A 785 -39.16 21.45 -32.99
N ASP A 786 -38.81 21.71 -31.74
CA ASP A 786 -38.49 23.06 -31.28
C ASP A 786 -37.03 23.39 -31.61
N ILE A 787 -36.82 24.37 -32.50
CA ILE A 787 -35.50 24.79 -32.99
C ILE A 787 -35.28 26.26 -32.66
N THR A 788 -34.23 26.55 -31.89
CA THR A 788 -33.72 27.91 -31.68
C THR A 788 -32.37 28.05 -32.36
N MET A 789 -32.21 29.07 -33.20
CA MET A 789 -30.98 29.29 -33.96
C MET A 789 -30.55 30.75 -33.90
N SER A 790 -29.28 30.98 -33.60
CA SER A 790 -28.65 32.30 -33.68
C SER A 790 -27.48 32.26 -34.65
N CYS A 791 -27.56 33.04 -35.73
CA CYS A 791 -26.57 33.02 -36.80
C CYS A 791 -25.89 34.39 -36.94
N THR A 792 -24.56 34.38 -37.10
CA THR A 792 -23.75 35.56 -37.44
C THR A 792 -22.75 35.23 -38.55
N GLY A 793 -22.56 36.11 -39.53
CA GLY A 793 -21.66 35.74 -40.64
C GLY A 793 -21.75 36.59 -41.90
N SER A 794 -21.09 36.12 -42.96
CA SER A 794 -21.16 36.78 -44.28
C SER A 794 -22.23 36.19 -45.18
N LEU A 795 -22.29 34.86 -45.31
CA LEU A 795 -23.26 34.14 -46.12
C LEU A 795 -23.76 32.93 -45.31
N VAL A 796 -25.01 32.97 -44.83
CA VAL A 796 -25.54 31.92 -43.95
C VAL A 796 -26.95 31.50 -44.34
N VAL A 797 -27.19 30.20 -44.37
CA VAL A 797 -28.54 29.65 -44.42
C VAL A 797 -28.92 29.01 -43.10
N GLY A 798 -30.10 29.36 -42.60
CA GLY A 798 -30.64 28.76 -41.39
C GLY A 798 -31.04 27.31 -41.66
N MET A 799 -32.02 27.11 -42.54
CA MET A 799 -32.51 25.79 -42.91
C MET A 799 -32.79 25.70 -44.42
N GLY A 800 -32.10 24.82 -45.14
CA GLY A 800 -32.25 24.64 -46.59
C GLY A 800 -30.91 24.48 -47.32
N VAL A 801 -30.72 25.17 -48.45
CA VAL A 801 -29.47 25.08 -49.23
C VAL A 801 -28.81 26.45 -49.37
N LEU A 802 -27.49 26.52 -49.23
CA LEU A 802 -26.75 27.80 -49.19
C LEU A 802 -26.87 28.61 -50.50
N GLU A 803 -26.52 28.03 -51.65
CA GLU A 803 -26.61 28.67 -52.97
C GLU A 803 -26.96 27.64 -54.06
N ASP A 804 -27.79 28.05 -55.02
CA ASP A 804 -28.12 27.31 -56.26
C ASP A 804 -28.59 25.85 -56.07
N GLY A 805 -29.15 25.52 -54.89
CA GLY A 805 -29.54 24.17 -54.52
C GLY A 805 -31.02 23.83 -54.75
N GLU A 806 -31.33 22.54 -54.77
CA GLU A 806 -32.68 22.00 -54.94
C GLU A 806 -33.15 21.26 -53.68
N GLY A 807 -34.45 20.93 -53.60
CA GLY A 807 -34.95 20.01 -52.59
C GLY A 807 -36.23 20.47 -51.90
N SER A 808 -36.38 20.12 -50.63
CA SER A 808 -37.57 20.47 -49.85
C SER A 808 -37.29 20.71 -48.38
N VAL A 809 -38.01 21.68 -47.81
CA VAL A 809 -38.02 21.96 -46.39
C VAL A 809 -39.46 21.83 -45.89
N ILE A 810 -39.70 20.85 -45.03
CA ILE A 810 -41.03 20.52 -44.51
C ILE A 810 -41.01 20.71 -43.00
N VAL A 811 -41.73 21.74 -42.51
CA VAL A 811 -41.95 21.96 -41.08
C VAL A 811 -43.39 21.59 -40.75
N LYS A 812 -43.57 20.59 -39.87
CA LYS A 812 -44.87 20.11 -39.42
C LYS A 812 -44.90 20.19 -37.90
N ASN A 813 -45.75 21.03 -37.32
CA ASN A 813 -45.71 21.27 -35.87
C ASN A 813 -44.40 21.95 -35.43
N GLY A 814 -44.20 22.07 -34.12
CA GLY A 814 -42.98 22.64 -33.53
C GLY A 814 -42.90 24.16 -33.61
N LYS A 815 -41.91 24.70 -32.88
CA LYS A 815 -41.58 26.13 -32.88
C LYS A 815 -40.16 26.34 -33.39
N ILE A 816 -40.02 27.12 -34.46
CA ILE A 816 -38.72 27.54 -34.99
C ILE A 816 -38.52 29.03 -34.68
N SER A 817 -37.43 29.36 -34.00
CA SER A 817 -37.04 30.73 -33.67
C SER A 817 -35.63 31.00 -34.17
N MET A 818 -35.50 31.89 -35.15
CA MET A 818 -34.22 32.23 -35.78
C MET A 818 -33.89 33.70 -35.54
N LYS A 819 -32.68 33.95 -35.02
CA LYS A 819 -32.07 35.27 -34.96
C LYS A 819 -30.87 35.31 -35.90
N MET A 820 -31.01 36.02 -37.01
CA MET A 820 -30.03 36.04 -38.08
C MET A 820 -29.40 37.43 -38.19
N ARG A 821 -28.07 37.52 -38.12
CA ARG A 821 -27.28 38.76 -38.18
C ARG A 821 -26.11 38.56 -39.13
N CYS A 822 -26.43 38.45 -40.42
CA CYS A 822 -25.46 38.13 -41.47
C CYS A 822 -25.55 39.11 -42.64
N ALA A 823 -24.46 39.31 -43.39
CA ALA A 823 -24.49 40.20 -44.56
C ALA A 823 -25.46 39.70 -45.64
N LYS A 824 -25.40 38.41 -45.99
CA LYS A 824 -26.33 37.71 -46.86
C LYS A 824 -26.90 36.49 -46.14
N GLN A 825 -28.21 36.32 -46.15
CA GLN A 825 -28.86 35.22 -45.43
C GLN A 825 -30.15 34.71 -46.06
N THR A 826 -30.40 33.41 -45.88
CA THR A 826 -31.74 32.83 -46.07
C THR A 826 -32.12 32.10 -44.80
N CYS A 827 -33.23 32.47 -44.16
CA CYS A 827 -33.62 31.84 -42.90
C CYS A 827 -34.15 30.42 -43.18
N ILE A 828 -35.14 30.29 -44.07
CA ILE A 828 -35.66 29.00 -44.53
C ILE A 828 -35.77 28.99 -46.06
N GLY A 829 -35.07 28.08 -46.74
CA GLY A 829 -35.11 27.93 -48.20
C GLY A 829 -33.73 27.95 -48.86
N THR A 830 -33.61 28.65 -49.98
CA THR A 830 -32.35 28.77 -50.73
C THR A 830 -32.25 30.13 -51.40
N LYS A 831 -31.12 30.41 -52.05
CA LYS A 831 -30.94 31.55 -52.94
C LYS A 831 -30.66 31.06 -54.36
N ASN A 832 -31.43 31.55 -55.33
CA ASN A 832 -31.32 31.22 -56.76
C ASN A 832 -31.49 29.71 -57.09
N GLY A 833 -32.32 28.97 -56.34
CA GLY A 833 -32.40 27.51 -56.46
C GLY A 833 -33.78 26.96 -56.86
N SER A 834 -34.11 25.80 -56.29
CA SER A 834 -35.44 25.19 -56.37
C SER A 834 -35.76 24.39 -55.10
N VAL A 835 -35.84 25.07 -53.96
CA VAL A 835 -36.21 24.44 -52.67
C VAL A 835 -37.68 24.69 -52.35
N ASN A 836 -38.48 23.62 -52.34
CA ASN A 836 -39.90 23.68 -51.98
C ASN A 836 -40.08 23.76 -50.46
N THR A 837 -40.65 24.85 -49.97
CA THR A 837 -40.86 25.05 -48.53
C THR A 837 -42.31 24.83 -48.15
N LYS A 838 -42.58 23.90 -47.23
CA LYS A 838 -43.91 23.60 -46.71
C LYS A 838 -43.95 23.72 -45.19
N ILE A 839 -44.75 24.63 -44.68
CA ILE A 839 -44.92 24.87 -43.25
C ILE A 839 -46.38 24.59 -42.89
N LYS A 840 -46.60 23.67 -41.94
CA LYS A 840 -47.94 23.28 -41.50
C LYS A 840 -48.04 23.15 -39.99
N ASN A 841 -49.09 23.73 -39.39
CA ASN A 841 -49.37 23.65 -37.96
C ASN A 841 -48.20 24.09 -37.06
N ALA A 842 -47.36 25.03 -37.52
CA ALA A 842 -46.10 25.38 -36.85
C ALA A 842 -46.05 26.86 -36.44
N GLN A 843 -45.12 27.18 -35.54
CA GLN A 843 -44.82 28.57 -35.17
C GLN A 843 -43.43 28.96 -35.65
N ILE A 844 -43.33 30.01 -36.47
CA ILE A 844 -42.05 30.49 -36.99
C ILE A 844 -41.83 31.92 -36.52
N PHE A 845 -40.68 32.17 -35.90
CA PHE A 845 -40.21 33.49 -35.47
C PHE A 845 -38.88 33.78 -36.16
N ILE A 846 -38.81 34.82 -36.98
CA ILE A 846 -37.58 35.25 -37.65
C ILE A 846 -37.30 36.69 -37.26
N ASP A 847 -36.11 36.92 -36.71
CA ASP A 847 -35.53 38.23 -36.46
C ASP A 847 -34.24 38.34 -37.27
N SER A 848 -34.24 39.15 -38.32
CA SER A 848 -33.17 39.20 -39.32
C SER A 848 -32.65 40.63 -39.55
N GLU A 849 -31.33 40.81 -39.54
CA GLU A 849 -30.67 42.06 -39.93
C GLU A 849 -29.49 41.76 -40.86
N GLY A 850 -29.28 42.58 -41.89
CA GLY A 850 -28.25 42.32 -42.91
C GLY A 850 -28.33 43.20 -44.16
N ASP A 851 -27.50 42.91 -45.17
CA ASP A 851 -27.53 43.61 -46.46
C ASP A 851 -28.58 42.98 -47.38
N GLU A 852 -28.67 41.66 -47.40
CA GLU A 852 -29.60 40.87 -48.22
C GLU A 852 -30.14 39.71 -47.40
N ALA A 853 -31.46 39.55 -47.36
CA ALA A 853 -32.07 38.50 -46.56
C ALA A 853 -33.36 37.96 -47.18
N THR A 854 -33.50 36.65 -47.16
CA THR A 854 -34.75 35.95 -47.43
C THR A 854 -35.29 35.37 -46.12
N GLY A 855 -36.53 35.69 -45.76
CA GLY A 855 -37.20 35.09 -44.62
C GLY A 855 -37.55 33.63 -44.91
N ILE A 856 -38.55 33.40 -45.77
CA ILE A 856 -39.02 32.06 -46.14
C ILE A 856 -39.17 31.94 -47.65
N GLY A 857 -38.52 30.93 -48.23
CA GLY A 857 -38.64 30.56 -49.63
C GLY A 857 -37.38 30.79 -50.44
N ASP A 858 -37.57 31.00 -51.74
CA ASP A 858 -36.51 31.10 -52.73
C ASP A 858 -36.72 32.38 -53.56
N ALA A 859 -36.23 33.49 -53.01
CA ALA A 859 -36.51 34.85 -53.49
C ALA A 859 -36.31 35.05 -55.00
N SER A 860 -35.40 34.29 -55.60
CA SER A 860 -34.94 34.47 -56.98
C SER A 860 -34.95 33.19 -57.81
N GLY A 861 -35.31 32.04 -57.23
CA GLY A 861 -35.39 30.76 -57.91
C GLY A 861 -36.81 30.29 -58.22
N SER A 862 -37.02 28.97 -58.22
CA SER A 862 -38.23 28.31 -58.71
C SER A 862 -38.98 27.46 -57.67
N GLY A 863 -38.44 27.38 -56.44
CA GLY A 863 -39.07 26.62 -55.36
C GLY A 863 -40.40 27.23 -54.89
N SER A 864 -41.42 26.41 -54.67
CA SER A 864 -42.74 26.88 -54.20
C SER A 864 -42.79 26.96 -52.66
N VAL A 865 -43.58 27.88 -52.13
CA VAL A 865 -43.81 28.06 -50.68
C VAL A 865 -45.27 27.79 -50.35
N SER A 866 -45.53 26.92 -49.38
CA SER A 866 -46.87 26.59 -48.90
C SER A 866 -46.94 26.67 -47.38
N ILE A 867 -47.76 27.57 -46.85
CA ILE A 867 -47.95 27.79 -45.41
C ILE A 867 -49.42 27.52 -45.08
N ALA A 868 -49.67 26.58 -44.17
CA ALA A 868 -51.02 26.18 -43.77
C ALA A 868 -51.17 26.08 -42.25
N ASP A 869 -52.28 26.57 -41.70
CA ASP A 869 -52.64 26.43 -40.28
C ASP A 869 -51.52 26.87 -39.30
N SER A 870 -50.72 27.90 -39.65
CA SER A 870 -49.47 28.26 -38.94
C SER A 870 -49.42 29.73 -38.49
N ASP A 871 -48.57 30.02 -37.51
CA ASP A 871 -48.33 31.39 -37.01
C ASP A 871 -46.90 31.82 -37.36
N ILE A 872 -46.77 32.83 -38.23
CA ILE A 872 -45.51 33.32 -38.76
C ILE A 872 -45.29 34.76 -38.30
N ASN A 873 -44.18 35.01 -37.60
CA ASN A 873 -43.77 36.34 -37.15
C ASN A 873 -42.37 36.64 -37.70
N ILE A 874 -42.29 37.64 -38.57
CA ILE A 874 -41.04 38.01 -39.25
C ILE A 874 -40.74 39.47 -38.95
N SER A 875 -39.51 39.76 -38.52
CA SER A 875 -38.98 41.10 -38.31
C SER A 875 -37.66 41.21 -39.05
N MET A 876 -37.58 42.12 -40.03
CA MET A 876 -36.40 42.29 -40.87
C MET A 876 -35.97 43.76 -40.90
N LEU A 877 -34.69 44.03 -40.62
CA LEU A 877 -34.02 45.31 -40.88
C LEU A 877 -32.89 45.08 -41.88
N VAL A 878 -33.22 45.12 -43.17
CA VAL A 878 -32.37 44.58 -44.24
C VAL A 878 -32.36 45.51 -45.46
N GLY A 879 -31.19 45.67 -46.09
CA GLY A 879 -31.04 46.48 -47.32
C GLY A 879 -31.89 45.99 -48.49
N ASN A 880 -31.79 44.70 -48.81
CA ASN A 880 -32.54 43.98 -49.84
C ASN A 880 -33.35 42.83 -49.21
N PRO A 881 -34.55 43.11 -48.68
CA PRO A 881 -35.37 42.09 -48.02
C PRO A 881 -36.27 41.34 -49.01
N THR A 882 -36.34 40.02 -48.84
CA THR A 882 -37.45 39.19 -49.29
C THR A 882 -38.08 38.56 -48.06
N ASP A 883 -39.34 38.88 -47.79
CA ASP A 883 -40.05 38.39 -46.61
C ASP A 883 -40.41 36.90 -46.77
N ILE A 884 -41.56 36.64 -47.41
CA ILE A 884 -41.96 35.31 -47.88
C ILE A 884 -42.07 35.42 -49.40
N GLY A 885 -41.33 34.61 -50.15
CA GLY A 885 -41.28 34.79 -51.60
C GLY A 885 -40.71 33.63 -52.38
N SER A 886 -41.14 33.56 -53.63
CA SER A 886 -40.55 32.73 -54.68
C SER A 886 -40.38 33.57 -55.94
N GLY A 887 -39.27 33.38 -56.68
CA GLY A 887 -39.04 34.08 -57.94
C GLY A 887 -40.03 33.68 -59.05
N SER A 888 -40.25 32.38 -59.22
CA SER A 888 -41.10 31.79 -60.27
C SER A 888 -42.02 30.66 -59.79
N GLY A 889 -41.86 30.22 -58.55
CA GLY A 889 -42.73 29.21 -57.92
C GLY A 889 -43.99 29.83 -57.31
N GLU A 890 -44.93 28.97 -56.90
CA GLU A 890 -46.17 29.42 -56.27
C GLU A 890 -45.97 29.70 -54.78
N VAL A 891 -46.55 30.80 -54.30
CA VAL A 891 -46.64 31.11 -52.86
C VAL A 891 -48.09 30.98 -52.43
N THR A 892 -48.38 30.06 -51.51
CA THR A 892 -49.73 29.77 -51.00
C THR A 892 -49.76 29.89 -49.48
N ILE A 893 -50.69 30.70 -48.96
CA ILE A 893 -50.90 30.87 -47.52
C ILE A 893 -52.37 30.59 -47.21
N GLN A 894 -52.64 29.60 -46.36
CA GLN A 894 -53.99 29.13 -46.04
C GLN A 894 -54.19 29.06 -44.53
N ASN A 895 -55.28 29.61 -44.01
CA ASN A 895 -55.65 29.57 -42.59
C ASN A 895 -54.51 29.90 -41.61
N SER A 896 -53.60 30.80 -41.99
CA SER A 896 -52.38 31.10 -41.23
C SER A 896 -52.33 32.58 -40.87
N THR A 897 -51.70 32.91 -39.75
CA THR A 897 -51.43 34.30 -39.39
C THR A 897 -50.00 34.66 -39.79
N VAL A 898 -49.84 35.76 -40.53
CA VAL A 898 -48.52 36.28 -40.91
C VAL A 898 -48.38 37.72 -40.44
N ASN A 899 -47.53 37.93 -39.43
CA ASN A 899 -47.16 39.24 -38.93
C ASN A 899 -45.73 39.55 -39.36
N SER A 900 -45.59 40.20 -40.51
CA SER A 900 -44.27 40.60 -41.01
C SER A 900 -44.05 42.11 -40.94
N LEU A 901 -42.89 42.49 -40.40
CA LEU A 901 -42.39 43.86 -40.29
C LEU A 901 -41.02 43.96 -40.98
N VAL A 902 -40.97 44.61 -42.13
CA VAL A 902 -39.75 44.78 -42.93
C VAL A 902 -39.39 46.27 -42.98
N ASN A 903 -38.21 46.63 -42.48
CA ASN A 903 -37.72 48.01 -42.39
C ASN A 903 -38.75 48.95 -41.73
N ASN A 904 -39.32 48.50 -40.60
CA ASN A 904 -40.40 49.16 -39.85
C ASN A 904 -41.72 49.38 -40.62
N LYS A 905 -41.92 48.67 -41.74
CA LYS A 905 -43.17 48.69 -42.52
C LYS A 905 -43.84 47.32 -42.47
N ARG A 906 -45.15 47.30 -42.23
CA ARG A 906 -45.92 46.05 -42.22
C ARG A 906 -46.13 45.54 -43.63
N ILE A 907 -45.82 44.27 -43.87
CA ILE A 907 -46.12 43.58 -45.14
C ILE A 907 -47.45 42.85 -45.00
N LEU A 908 -48.31 42.97 -46.02
CA LEU A 908 -49.59 42.28 -46.09
C LEU A 908 -49.47 41.15 -47.10
N HIS A 909 -49.80 39.94 -46.66
CA HIS A 909 -49.93 38.76 -47.50
C HIS A 909 -51.42 38.47 -47.69
N ASN A 910 -51.86 38.30 -48.94
CA ASN A 910 -53.26 38.06 -49.30
C ASN A 910 -53.58 36.58 -49.43
#